data_AF-A0A4P9X8B0-F1
#
_entry.id   AF-A0A4P9X8B0-F1
#
_cell.length_a   1.000
_cell.length_b   1.000
_cell.length_c   1.000
_cell.angle_alpha   90.00
_cell.angle_beta   90.00
_cell.angle_gamma   90.00
#
_symmetry.space_group_name_H-M   'P 1'
#
loop_
_entity.id
_entity.type
_entity.pdbx_description
1 polymer ?
#
loop_
_entity_poly.entity_id
_entity_poly.type
_entity_poly.pdbx_seq_one_letter_code
_entity_poly.pdbx_strand_id
1 'polypeptide(L)'
;MPGATATTTATASTTSAAGGKVVRPVDDILADDPYLNDFRGELMARYNRFQDTLALIEKEEGGMDRFTRGYERFGFNTAADGTITYREWAPGADSASLIGEFNNWDLAKHPMKRSEFGVWEIVLPPKSKGVTAIPHNTQVKVSFHRNGERLDRIPAWINFATQDLSVSPAYNGIFWNPSTHYTRRHKAPPRPKTLRIYESHVGIASPEAKCATYPEFTKNILPRVKDLGYNAIQLMAIMEHPYYASFGYQVTNFFAASSRFGTPEQLEELVDTAHGMGIVVLLDVVHSHASKNVLDGLNNFDGTDHLYFHEGGKGCHSLWDSRLFNYGHREVQRFLLSNLRFWHERYGFDGYRFDGVTSMMYVHHGIGTGFGGGYPDYFGGNIDNDAILYLQLANYIMHKLSPSMVTIAEDVSGMPALCREVAEGGIGFDYRLGMAVPDMWIKYLKEHSDEQWEMAHIAHELSNRRWKEKTIAYCESHDQALVGDKSIAFWLMDKEMYTHMSVMTELTPVIDRGLALHKMIRLVTMGLGGEGYLNFMGNEFGHPEWLDFPRAGNNSSFHYARRQYNLVEDDLLRYKFLYNFDRAMQHLDIKYGFMQEQQWISLKHDGDKLLVFERGGLLWIFNFHPNNSYADYKLGTNITGNLKVILDSDSTEYGGHGRVDPKGTYTTQKDPWNGREHSVFVYIPCRTALVLGIPK
;
A
#
# COMPACT_ATOMS: atom_id res chain seq x y z
N MET A 1 -20.19 -64.03 -22.06
CA MET A 1 -18.81 -64.00 -22.59
C MET A 1 -18.83 -63.28 -23.93
N PRO A 2 -17.84 -62.44 -24.29
CA PRO A 2 -17.01 -61.53 -23.48
C PRO A 2 -17.16 -60.06 -23.97
N GLY A 3 -16.56 -59.12 -23.24
CA GLY A 3 -16.41 -57.73 -23.71
C GLY A 3 -16.24 -56.71 -22.58
N ALA A 4 -15.25 -56.92 -21.70
CA ALA A 4 -14.83 -55.92 -20.71
C ALA A 4 -13.78 -55.00 -21.33
N THR A 5 -13.99 -53.69 -21.25
CA THR A 5 -12.95 -52.67 -21.47
C THR A 5 -12.79 -51.88 -20.17
N ALA A 6 -11.62 -52.04 -19.57
CA ALA A 6 -11.17 -51.33 -18.38
C ALA A 6 -10.72 -49.91 -18.75
N THR A 7 -11.20 -48.92 -18.00
CA THR A 7 -10.66 -47.56 -18.00
C THR A 7 -9.84 -47.38 -16.73
N THR A 8 -8.53 -47.48 -16.86
CA THR A 8 -7.54 -47.18 -15.82
C THR A 8 -7.37 -45.66 -15.69
N THR A 9 -7.83 -45.10 -14.59
CA THR A 9 -7.43 -43.76 -14.11
C THR A 9 -6.10 -43.90 -13.37
N ALA A 10 -5.01 -43.46 -14.01
CA ALA A 10 -3.71 -43.34 -13.37
C ALA A 10 -3.61 -41.98 -12.66
N THR A 11 -3.79 -41.98 -11.35
CA THR A 11 -3.35 -40.90 -10.46
C THR A 11 -1.84 -40.99 -10.32
N ALA A 12 -1.11 -40.07 -10.96
CA ALA A 12 0.33 -39.94 -10.75
C ALA A 12 0.58 -39.20 -9.42
N SER A 13 0.74 -39.97 -8.33
CA SER A 13 1.38 -39.49 -7.10
C SER A 13 2.89 -39.49 -7.31
N THR A 14 3.52 -38.33 -7.35
CA THR A 14 4.98 -38.20 -7.33
C THR A 14 5.50 -38.45 -5.91
N THR A 15 5.91 -39.68 -5.63
CA THR A 15 6.68 -40.02 -4.43
C THR A 15 8.16 -39.71 -4.65
N SER A 16 8.72 -38.75 -3.91
CA SER A 16 10.17 -38.68 -3.68
C SER A 16 10.52 -39.43 -2.40
N ALA A 17 11.48 -40.34 -2.51
CA ALA A 17 11.95 -41.17 -1.41
C ALA A 17 12.90 -40.37 -0.51
N ALA A 18 12.38 -39.88 0.62
CA ALA A 18 13.03 -39.75 1.94
C ALA A 18 12.14 -38.89 2.86
N GLY A 19 11.25 -39.51 3.64
CA GLY A 19 10.63 -38.89 4.82
C GLY A 19 9.78 -37.62 4.66
N GLY A 20 9.34 -37.26 3.45
CA GLY A 20 8.53 -36.05 3.21
C GLY A 20 7.06 -36.24 3.57
N LYS A 21 6.48 -35.32 4.36
CA LYS A 21 5.02 -35.16 4.48
C LYS A 21 4.39 -35.17 3.08
N VAL A 22 3.31 -35.92 2.88
CA VAL A 22 2.45 -35.74 1.70
C VAL A 22 1.93 -34.31 1.75
N VAL A 23 2.53 -33.42 0.96
CA VAL A 23 2.01 -32.07 0.77
C VAL A 23 0.69 -32.23 0.04
N ARG A 24 -0.39 -31.76 0.66
CA ARG A 24 -1.71 -31.69 0.02
C ARG A 24 -1.96 -30.21 -0.24
N PRO A 25 -1.60 -29.69 -1.42
CA PRO A 25 -1.86 -28.29 -1.75
C PRO A 25 -3.35 -27.99 -1.57
N VAL A 26 -3.71 -26.77 -1.18
CA VAL A 26 -5.08 -26.28 -0.94
C VAL A 26 -5.84 -26.85 0.27
N ASP A 27 -5.47 -28.02 0.80
CA ASP A 27 -6.26 -28.67 1.86
C ASP A 27 -6.38 -27.82 3.13
N ASP A 28 -5.33 -27.09 3.50
CA ASP A 28 -5.36 -26.21 4.68
C ASP A 28 -6.35 -25.04 4.50
N ILE A 29 -6.36 -24.43 3.31
CA ILE A 29 -7.31 -23.36 2.96
C ILE A 29 -8.75 -23.90 2.94
N LEU A 30 -8.96 -25.11 2.42
CA LEU A 30 -10.28 -25.74 2.36
C LEU A 30 -10.79 -26.23 3.72
N ALA A 31 -9.88 -26.57 4.63
CA ALA A 31 -10.22 -26.91 6.01
C ALA A 31 -10.60 -25.66 6.82
N ASP A 32 -9.90 -24.55 6.59
CA ASP A 32 -10.19 -23.27 7.22
C ASP A 32 -11.45 -22.59 6.65
N ASP A 33 -11.73 -22.81 5.35
CA ASP A 33 -12.89 -22.27 4.65
C ASP A 33 -13.58 -23.34 3.78
N PRO A 34 -14.53 -24.10 4.36
CA PRO A 34 -15.20 -25.20 3.66
C PRO A 34 -16.03 -24.79 2.44
N TYR A 35 -16.42 -23.52 2.31
CA TYR A 35 -17.18 -23.02 1.16
C TYR A 35 -16.34 -23.01 -0.12
N LEU A 36 -15.01 -23.05 -0.01
CA LEU A 36 -14.10 -23.18 -1.14
C LEU A 36 -14.05 -24.59 -1.75
N ASN A 37 -14.68 -25.61 -1.12
CA ASN A 37 -14.63 -26.99 -1.63
C ASN A 37 -15.23 -27.12 -3.04
N ASP A 38 -16.27 -26.35 -3.35
CA ASP A 38 -16.89 -26.33 -4.69
C ASP A 38 -15.93 -25.79 -5.77
N PHE A 39 -14.90 -25.05 -5.37
CA PHE A 39 -13.89 -24.43 -6.22
C PHE A 39 -12.50 -25.08 -6.11
N ARG A 40 -12.41 -26.26 -5.46
CA ARG A 40 -11.16 -27.01 -5.29
C ARG A 40 -10.42 -27.22 -6.61
N GLY A 41 -11.14 -27.53 -7.69
CA GLY A 41 -10.56 -27.74 -9.02
C GLY A 41 -9.84 -26.49 -9.55
N GLU A 42 -10.44 -25.31 -9.36
CA GLU A 42 -9.86 -24.04 -9.82
C GLU A 42 -8.64 -23.63 -8.97
N LEU A 43 -8.71 -23.81 -7.64
CA LEU A 43 -7.58 -23.55 -6.75
C LEU A 43 -6.39 -24.47 -7.08
N MET A 44 -6.64 -25.76 -7.31
CA MET A 44 -5.61 -26.71 -7.74
C MET A 44 -5.05 -26.34 -9.12
N ALA A 45 -5.89 -25.91 -10.06
CA ALA A 45 -5.43 -25.48 -11.38
C ALA A 45 -4.50 -24.26 -11.30
N ARG A 46 -4.83 -23.27 -10.46
CA ARG A 46 -3.96 -22.11 -10.19
C ARG A 46 -2.62 -22.53 -9.60
N TYR A 47 -2.63 -23.38 -8.57
CA TYR A 47 -1.41 -23.87 -7.93
C TYR A 47 -0.52 -24.67 -8.90
N ASN A 48 -1.10 -25.57 -9.69
CA ASN A 48 -0.36 -26.35 -10.68
C ASN A 48 0.26 -25.43 -11.74
N ARG A 49 -0.49 -24.46 -12.24
CA ARG A 49 0.02 -23.47 -13.21
C ARG A 49 1.21 -22.68 -12.65
N PHE A 50 1.16 -22.30 -11.38
CA PHE A 50 2.26 -21.66 -10.68
C PHE A 50 3.51 -22.56 -10.64
N GLN A 51 3.36 -23.83 -10.25
CA GLN A 51 4.46 -24.80 -10.21
C GLN A 51 5.07 -25.05 -11.60
N ASP A 52 4.24 -25.23 -12.62
CA ASP A 52 4.68 -25.43 -14.00
C ASP A 52 5.46 -24.21 -14.51
N THR A 53 5.00 -23.01 -14.18
CA THR A 53 5.68 -21.76 -14.55
C THR A 53 7.03 -21.62 -13.86
N LEU A 54 7.12 -21.96 -12.56
CA LEU A 54 8.39 -21.99 -11.83
C LEU A 54 9.37 -22.99 -12.44
N ALA A 55 8.92 -24.21 -12.75
CA ALA A 55 9.75 -25.23 -13.38
C ALA A 55 10.27 -24.78 -14.76
N LEU A 56 9.43 -24.07 -15.53
CA LEU A 56 9.82 -23.52 -16.81
C LEU A 56 10.88 -22.41 -16.67
N ILE A 57 10.71 -21.49 -15.69
CA ILE A 57 11.71 -20.45 -15.39
C ILE A 57 13.03 -21.09 -14.92
N GLU A 58 12.97 -22.11 -14.08
CA GLU A 58 14.15 -22.84 -13.64
C GLU A 58 14.93 -23.41 -14.82
N LYS A 59 14.22 -24.09 -15.74
CA LYS A 59 14.80 -24.72 -16.93
C LYS A 59 15.37 -23.72 -17.94
N GLU A 60 14.65 -22.64 -18.22
CA GLU A 60 14.97 -21.74 -19.35
C GLU A 60 15.81 -20.53 -18.93
N GLU A 61 15.65 -20.06 -17.70
CA GLU A 61 16.24 -18.80 -17.22
C GLU A 61 17.28 -19.02 -16.11
N GLY A 62 17.46 -20.27 -15.64
CA GLY A 62 18.35 -20.59 -14.53
C GLY A 62 17.77 -20.18 -13.17
N GLY A 63 16.44 -20.16 -13.06
CA GLY A 63 15.71 -19.94 -11.82
C GLY A 63 15.28 -18.51 -11.56
N MET A 64 14.39 -18.35 -10.58
CA MET A 64 13.77 -17.05 -10.25
C MET A 64 14.79 -15.99 -9.82
N ASP A 65 15.91 -16.39 -9.19
CA ASP A 65 16.96 -15.44 -8.81
C ASP A 65 17.52 -14.72 -10.04
N ARG A 66 17.95 -15.46 -11.05
CA ARG A 66 18.48 -14.87 -12.29
C ARG A 66 17.38 -14.17 -13.10
N PHE A 67 16.19 -14.74 -13.15
CA PHE A 67 15.06 -14.19 -13.91
C PHE A 67 14.66 -12.78 -13.44
N THR A 68 14.73 -12.53 -12.14
CA THR A 68 14.37 -11.24 -11.51
C THR A 68 15.49 -10.21 -11.49
N ARG A 69 16.69 -10.53 -12.01
CA ARG A 69 17.77 -9.54 -12.21
C ARG A 69 17.78 -9.00 -13.64
N GLY A 70 16.60 -8.83 -14.23
CA GLY A 70 16.47 -8.29 -15.59
C GLY A 70 17.13 -6.92 -15.74
N TYR A 71 17.15 -6.10 -14.70
CA TYR A 71 17.80 -4.78 -14.68
C TYR A 71 19.33 -4.84 -14.80
N GLU A 72 19.97 -5.97 -14.50
CA GLU A 72 21.42 -6.18 -14.73
C GLU A 72 21.72 -6.55 -16.20
N ARG A 73 20.67 -6.78 -17.01
CA ARG A 73 20.77 -7.17 -18.43
C ARG A 73 20.19 -6.10 -19.36
N PHE A 74 18.98 -5.64 -19.07
CA PHE A 74 18.22 -4.65 -19.82
C PHE A 74 18.48 -3.23 -19.31
N GLY A 75 18.19 -2.23 -20.13
CA GLY A 75 18.58 -0.86 -19.85
C GLY A 75 20.09 -0.67 -19.94
N PHE A 76 20.58 0.39 -19.30
CA PHE A 76 22.00 0.72 -19.30
C PHE A 76 22.74 -0.01 -18.19
N ASN A 77 23.74 -0.80 -18.57
CA ASN A 77 24.63 -1.52 -17.65
C ASN A 77 26.08 -1.09 -17.88
N THR A 78 26.71 -0.55 -16.85
CA THR A 78 28.08 0.00 -16.92
C THR A 78 29.06 -0.97 -16.25
N ALA A 79 30.07 -1.43 -16.99
CA ALA A 79 31.16 -2.22 -16.46
C ALA A 79 32.23 -1.35 -15.79
N ALA A 80 33.07 -1.95 -14.94
CA ALA A 80 34.12 -1.26 -14.19
C ALA A 80 35.17 -0.55 -15.07
N ASP A 81 35.37 -1.00 -16.31
CA ASP A 81 36.26 -0.36 -17.28
C ASP A 81 35.64 0.85 -17.99
N GLY A 82 34.36 1.13 -17.75
CA GLY A 82 33.57 2.19 -18.39
C GLY A 82 32.78 1.74 -19.62
N THR A 83 32.84 0.46 -20.01
CA THR A 83 32.03 -0.09 -21.10
C THR A 83 30.55 -0.02 -20.73
N ILE A 84 29.72 0.52 -21.62
CA ILE A 84 28.25 0.52 -21.46
C ILE A 84 27.68 -0.56 -22.36
N THR A 85 26.84 -1.45 -21.80
CA THR A 85 25.95 -2.30 -22.57
C THR A 85 24.53 -1.80 -22.41
N TYR A 86 23.87 -1.48 -23.52
CA TYR A 86 22.45 -1.13 -23.54
C TYR A 86 21.64 -2.21 -24.24
N ARG A 87 20.55 -2.66 -23.61
CA ARG A 87 19.60 -3.61 -24.22
C ARG A 87 18.16 -3.17 -24.04
N GLU A 88 17.35 -3.45 -25.05
CA GLU A 88 15.93 -3.10 -25.07
C GLU A 88 15.09 -4.15 -25.79
N TRP A 89 13.93 -4.51 -25.24
CA TRP A 89 13.01 -5.45 -25.88
C TRP A 89 12.01 -4.69 -26.75
N ALA A 90 12.09 -4.89 -28.07
CA ALA A 90 11.24 -4.21 -29.06
C ALA A 90 11.11 -5.04 -30.36
N PRO A 91 10.45 -6.20 -30.31
CA PRO A 91 10.32 -7.12 -31.45
C PRO A 91 9.54 -6.54 -32.63
N GLY A 92 8.66 -5.56 -32.42
CA GLY A 92 7.89 -4.90 -33.46
C GLY A 92 8.66 -3.82 -34.24
N ALA A 93 9.87 -3.47 -33.81
CA ALA A 93 10.70 -2.49 -34.51
C ALA A 93 11.47 -3.12 -35.69
N ASP A 94 11.60 -2.37 -36.79
CA ASP A 94 12.37 -2.76 -37.98
C ASP A 94 13.87 -2.45 -37.81
N SER A 95 14.18 -1.33 -37.15
CA SER A 95 15.54 -0.92 -36.77
C SER A 95 15.51 -0.17 -35.44
N ALA A 96 16.64 -0.18 -34.72
CA ALA A 96 16.81 0.60 -33.50
C ALA A 96 18.19 1.28 -33.46
N SER A 97 18.24 2.50 -32.94
CA SER A 97 19.47 3.25 -32.66
C SER A 97 19.40 3.88 -31.27
N LEU A 98 20.54 3.89 -30.57
CA LEU A 98 20.67 4.63 -29.32
C LEU A 98 21.06 6.08 -29.62
N ILE A 99 20.29 7.04 -29.10
CA ILE A 99 20.50 8.47 -29.35
C ILE A 99 20.51 9.27 -28.05
N GLY A 100 21.15 10.43 -28.08
CA GLY A 100 21.18 11.33 -26.93
C GLY A 100 22.15 12.49 -27.16
N GLU A 101 22.39 13.26 -26.12
CA GLU A 101 23.35 14.37 -26.17
C GLU A 101 24.75 13.88 -26.55
N PHE A 102 25.15 12.70 -26.09
CA PHE A 102 26.47 12.10 -26.33
C PHE A 102 26.80 11.88 -27.83
N ASN A 103 25.80 11.79 -28.71
CA ASN A 103 25.98 11.62 -30.15
C ASN A 103 25.31 12.71 -31.00
N ASN A 104 24.90 13.82 -30.37
CA ASN A 104 24.11 14.90 -30.98
C ASN A 104 22.79 14.41 -31.59
N TRP A 105 22.12 13.46 -30.94
CA TRP A 105 20.85 12.87 -31.38
C TRP A 105 20.89 12.23 -32.78
N ASP A 106 22.08 11.81 -33.22
CA ASP A 106 22.32 11.26 -34.56
C ASP A 106 22.09 9.74 -34.59
N LEU A 107 21.08 9.33 -35.38
CA LEU A 107 20.63 7.95 -35.57
C LEU A 107 21.68 7.05 -36.21
N ALA A 108 22.55 7.58 -37.06
CA ALA A 108 23.47 6.80 -37.86
C ALA A 108 24.70 6.33 -37.06
N LYS A 109 24.99 6.96 -35.92
CA LYS A 109 26.23 6.73 -35.16
C LYS A 109 26.20 5.49 -34.28
N HIS A 110 25.03 5.11 -33.76
CA HIS A 110 24.91 4.04 -32.75
C HIS A 110 23.73 3.10 -33.05
N PRO A 111 23.70 2.42 -34.22
CA PRO A 111 22.70 1.41 -34.52
C PRO A 111 22.85 0.19 -33.62
N MET A 112 21.72 -0.40 -33.23
CA MET A 112 21.66 -1.58 -32.37
C MET A 112 21.50 -2.86 -33.18
N LYS A 113 21.91 -4.00 -32.62
CA LYS A 113 21.75 -5.33 -33.22
C LYS A 113 20.57 -6.06 -32.59
N ARG A 114 19.66 -6.58 -33.44
CA ARG A 114 18.50 -7.37 -33.00
C ARG A 114 18.88 -8.84 -32.82
N SER A 115 18.48 -9.42 -31.70
CA SER A 115 18.55 -10.86 -31.43
C SER A 115 17.31 -11.62 -31.94
N GLU A 116 17.35 -12.95 -31.90
CA GLU A 116 16.25 -13.82 -32.34
C GLU A 116 14.92 -13.56 -31.60
N PHE A 117 14.99 -13.16 -30.32
CA PHE A 117 13.82 -12.85 -29.48
C PHE A 117 13.40 -11.37 -29.53
N GLY A 118 13.95 -10.59 -30.47
CA GLY A 118 13.59 -9.17 -30.63
C GLY A 118 14.17 -8.25 -29.55
N VAL A 119 15.21 -8.69 -28.83
CA VAL A 119 16.00 -7.81 -27.97
C VAL A 119 17.07 -7.13 -28.82
N TRP A 120 17.11 -5.80 -28.77
CA TRP A 120 18.12 -4.96 -29.40
C TRP A 120 19.27 -4.72 -28.43
N GLU A 121 20.52 -4.79 -28.90
CA GLU A 121 21.71 -4.59 -28.09
C GLU A 121 22.72 -3.66 -28.78
N ILE A 122 23.39 -2.83 -27.98
CA ILE A 122 24.61 -2.14 -28.37
C ILE A 122 25.61 -2.13 -27.22
N VAL A 123 26.90 -2.29 -27.55
CA VAL A 123 28.01 -2.14 -26.61
C VAL A 123 28.80 -0.90 -27.02
N LEU A 124 28.89 0.08 -26.11
CA LEU A 124 29.65 1.30 -26.28
C LEU A 124 30.99 1.17 -25.54
N PRO A 125 32.13 1.21 -26.25
CA PRO A 125 33.43 1.14 -25.60
C PRO A 125 33.67 2.39 -24.75
N PRO A 126 34.47 2.28 -23.67
CA PRO A 126 34.81 3.43 -22.83
C PRO A 126 35.60 4.48 -23.63
N LYS A 127 35.46 5.77 -23.27
CA LYS A 127 36.31 6.85 -23.83
C LYS A 127 37.76 6.71 -23.38
N SER A 128 37.94 6.30 -22.13
CA SER A 128 39.21 5.94 -21.49
C SER A 128 38.90 5.06 -20.28
N LYS A 129 39.92 4.43 -19.67
CA LYS A 129 39.71 3.49 -18.56
C LYS A 129 38.89 4.14 -17.42
N GLY A 130 37.70 3.59 -17.16
CA GLY A 130 36.76 4.07 -16.14
C GLY A 130 35.88 5.25 -16.56
N VAL A 131 35.97 5.72 -17.81
CA VAL A 131 35.18 6.83 -18.34
C VAL A 131 34.22 6.34 -19.42
N THR A 132 32.92 6.48 -19.14
CA THR A 132 31.83 6.02 -20.01
C THR A 132 31.72 6.82 -21.31
N ALA A 133 31.22 6.17 -22.37
CA ALA A 133 30.91 6.83 -23.63
C ALA A 133 29.83 7.91 -23.49
N ILE A 134 28.81 7.62 -22.67
CA ILE A 134 27.72 8.52 -22.31
C ILE A 134 28.07 9.19 -20.98
N PRO A 135 28.20 10.52 -20.91
CA PRO A 135 28.46 11.20 -19.64
C PRO A 135 27.29 11.06 -18.67
N HIS A 136 27.57 10.93 -17.37
CA HIS A 136 26.53 10.97 -16.34
C HIS A 136 25.66 12.23 -16.46
N ASN A 137 24.37 12.09 -16.15
CA ASN A 137 23.39 13.16 -16.13
C ASN A 137 23.21 13.85 -17.50
N THR A 138 23.22 13.04 -18.57
CA THR A 138 22.92 13.49 -19.94
C THR A 138 21.70 12.79 -20.50
N GLN A 139 21.01 13.45 -21.42
CA GLN A 139 19.76 12.95 -21.99
C GLN A 139 20.01 11.82 -23.01
N VAL A 140 19.17 10.79 -22.93
CA VAL A 140 19.20 9.59 -23.79
C VAL A 140 17.79 9.17 -24.20
N LYS A 141 17.67 8.64 -25.41
CA LYS A 141 16.49 7.95 -25.94
C LYS A 141 16.91 6.75 -26.78
N VAL A 142 16.02 5.79 -26.92
CA VAL A 142 16.10 4.79 -27.99
C VAL A 142 15.18 5.24 -29.12
N SER A 143 15.67 5.17 -30.35
CA SER A 143 14.90 5.49 -31.54
C SER A 143 14.65 4.24 -32.34
N PHE A 144 13.39 3.95 -32.62
CA PHE A 144 12.97 2.86 -33.47
C PHE A 144 12.51 3.40 -34.83
N HIS A 145 12.64 2.58 -35.86
CA HIS A 145 11.82 2.73 -37.07
C HIS A 145 10.84 1.57 -37.16
N ARG A 146 9.60 1.89 -37.54
CA ARG A 146 8.57 0.89 -37.85
C ARG A 146 7.66 1.41 -38.93
N ASN A 147 7.41 0.62 -39.98
CA ASN A 147 6.50 1.00 -41.07
C ASN A 147 6.84 2.37 -41.69
N GLY A 148 8.12 2.74 -41.71
CA GLY A 148 8.58 4.05 -42.19
C GLY A 148 8.44 5.22 -41.20
N GLU A 149 7.89 4.99 -40.00
CA GLU A 149 7.77 5.99 -38.94
C GLU A 149 8.93 5.90 -37.95
N ARG A 150 9.43 7.05 -37.51
CA ARG A 150 10.44 7.17 -36.45
C ARG A 150 9.75 7.32 -35.10
N LEU A 151 10.18 6.52 -34.13
CA LEU A 151 9.63 6.46 -32.78
C LEU A 151 10.75 6.66 -31.77
N ASP A 152 10.87 7.86 -31.21
CA ASP A 152 11.81 8.12 -30.12
C ASP A 152 11.11 7.83 -28.78
N ARG A 153 11.76 7.03 -27.92
CA ARG A 153 11.23 6.58 -26.63
C ARG A 153 12.26 6.74 -25.52
N ILE A 154 11.77 6.99 -24.31
CA ILE A 154 12.58 6.82 -23.10
C ILE A 154 12.78 5.33 -22.88
N PRO A 155 14.01 4.82 -22.65
CA PRO A 155 14.25 3.39 -22.41
C PRO A 155 13.35 2.82 -21.31
N ALA A 156 12.76 1.65 -21.52
CA ALA A 156 11.77 1.07 -20.60
C ALA A 156 12.36 0.80 -19.20
N TRP A 157 13.67 0.59 -19.15
CA TRP A 157 14.48 0.29 -17.96
C TRP A 157 15.32 1.49 -17.51
N ILE A 158 14.92 2.72 -17.86
CA ILE A 158 15.63 3.92 -17.39
C ILE A 158 15.49 4.06 -15.86
N ASN A 159 16.57 4.44 -15.20
CA ASN A 159 16.59 4.59 -13.74
C ASN A 159 16.33 6.02 -13.26
N PHE A 160 16.28 6.99 -14.18
CA PHE A 160 16.02 8.39 -13.89
C PHE A 160 15.51 9.09 -15.14
N ALA A 161 14.47 9.90 -15.02
CA ALA A 161 13.93 10.71 -16.10
C ALA A 161 13.62 12.10 -15.55
N THR A 162 13.79 13.15 -16.35
CA THR A 162 13.53 14.53 -15.90
C THR A 162 12.73 15.30 -16.93
N GLN A 163 12.09 16.37 -16.49
CA GLN A 163 11.30 17.26 -17.34
C GLN A 163 11.82 18.71 -17.22
N ASP A 164 11.94 19.38 -18.36
CA ASP A 164 12.16 20.82 -18.43
C ASP A 164 10.98 21.47 -19.14
N LEU A 165 10.07 22.05 -18.34
CA LEU A 165 8.84 22.69 -18.82
C LEU A 165 9.12 23.93 -19.69
N SER A 166 10.33 24.50 -19.65
CA SER A 166 10.71 25.60 -20.54
C SER A 166 10.98 25.12 -21.98
N VAL A 167 11.21 23.82 -22.16
CA VAL A 167 11.53 23.19 -23.46
C VAL A 167 10.39 22.32 -23.95
N SER A 168 9.86 21.43 -23.11
CA SER A 168 8.84 20.45 -23.51
C SER A 168 8.04 19.94 -22.31
N PRO A 169 6.74 19.65 -22.48
CA PRO A 169 5.96 18.95 -21.45
C PRO A 169 6.30 17.45 -21.36
N ALA A 170 7.11 16.87 -22.26
CA ALA A 170 7.51 15.47 -22.17
C ALA A 170 8.79 15.31 -21.33
N TYR A 171 8.91 14.17 -20.63
CA TYR A 171 10.14 13.80 -19.95
C TYR A 171 11.24 13.35 -20.93
N ASN A 172 12.48 13.33 -20.45
CA ASN A 172 13.62 12.73 -21.12
C ASN A 172 14.29 11.72 -20.20
N GLY A 173 14.70 10.59 -20.75
CA GLY A 173 15.53 9.62 -20.02
C GLY A 173 16.90 10.20 -19.74
N ILE A 174 17.41 10.00 -18.53
CA ILE A 174 18.71 10.49 -18.10
C ILE A 174 19.62 9.30 -17.83
N PHE A 175 20.81 9.31 -18.44
CA PHE A 175 21.83 8.32 -18.12
C PHE A 175 22.41 8.60 -16.72
N TRP A 176 21.90 7.87 -15.73
CA TRP A 176 22.25 8.06 -14.33
C TRP A 176 23.33 7.10 -13.86
N ASN A 177 24.59 7.53 -14.00
CA ASN A 177 25.78 6.79 -13.54
C ASN A 177 26.73 7.69 -12.71
N PRO A 178 26.35 8.12 -11.50
CA PRO A 178 27.16 9.04 -10.70
C PRO A 178 28.52 8.40 -10.37
N SER A 179 29.55 9.23 -10.18
CA SER A 179 30.90 8.74 -9.83
C SER A 179 30.99 8.20 -8.40
N THR A 180 30.06 8.61 -7.53
CA THR A 180 29.93 8.15 -6.14
C THR A 180 28.50 7.70 -5.93
N HIS A 181 28.33 6.42 -5.55
CA HIS A 181 27.03 5.86 -5.19
C HIS A 181 26.79 6.03 -3.70
N TYR A 182 25.51 6.15 -3.32
CA TYR A 182 25.14 6.10 -1.91
C TYR A 182 25.56 4.75 -1.30
N THR A 183 26.10 4.77 -0.09
CA THR A 183 26.44 3.56 0.66
C THR A 183 25.52 3.50 1.86
N ARG A 184 24.67 2.47 1.94
CA ARG A 184 23.79 2.25 3.10
C ARG A 184 24.59 2.16 4.39
N ARG A 185 24.13 2.86 5.41
CA ARG A 185 24.79 2.94 6.73
C ARG A 185 24.06 2.10 7.77
N HIS A 186 22.79 1.81 7.54
CA HIS A 186 21.92 1.12 8.49
C HIS A 186 21.47 -0.23 7.93
N LYS A 187 21.13 -1.16 8.84
CA LYS A 187 20.51 -2.42 8.46
C LYS A 187 18.99 -2.23 8.43
N ALA A 188 18.33 -2.94 7.53
CA ALA A 188 16.88 -3.05 7.53
C ALA A 188 16.38 -3.51 8.91
N PRO A 189 15.33 -2.88 9.47
CA PRO A 189 14.70 -3.32 10.71
C PRO A 189 14.14 -4.74 10.57
N PRO A 190 14.00 -5.51 11.67
CA PRO A 190 13.29 -6.77 11.62
C PRO A 190 11.82 -6.55 11.28
N ARG A 191 11.19 -7.54 10.64
CA ARG A 191 9.76 -7.53 10.33
C ARG A 191 8.94 -7.19 11.60
N PRO A 192 8.15 -6.11 11.59
CA PRO A 192 7.30 -5.78 12.71
C PRO A 192 6.25 -6.86 12.96
N LYS A 193 5.96 -7.17 14.22
CA LYS A 193 4.89 -8.12 14.57
C LYS A 193 3.49 -7.60 14.20
N THR A 194 3.30 -6.29 14.35
CA THR A 194 2.13 -5.53 13.91
C THR A 194 2.61 -4.34 13.10
N LEU A 195 1.88 -3.99 12.04
CA LEU A 195 2.16 -2.82 11.24
C LEU A 195 1.34 -1.64 11.74
N ARG A 196 2.03 -0.55 12.07
CA ARG A 196 1.49 0.78 12.30
C ARG A 196 2.07 1.65 11.20
N ILE A 197 1.31 1.82 10.14
CA ILE A 197 1.73 2.37 8.86
C ILE A 197 1.37 3.85 8.80
N TYR A 198 2.36 4.69 8.52
CA TYR A 198 2.17 6.10 8.19
C TYR A 198 2.26 6.25 6.66
N GLU A 199 1.12 6.33 6.00
CA GLU A 199 1.02 6.50 4.54
C GLU A 199 1.40 7.93 4.16
N SER A 200 2.29 8.06 3.20
CA SER A 200 3.01 9.31 2.91
C SER A 200 3.24 9.54 1.44
N HIS A 201 3.16 10.82 1.05
CA HIS A 201 3.55 11.31 -0.26
C HIS A 201 4.58 12.44 -0.11
N VAL A 202 5.79 12.25 -0.65
CA VAL A 202 6.93 13.15 -0.43
C VAL A 202 6.62 14.58 -0.88
N GLY A 203 6.07 14.76 -2.08
CA GLY A 203 5.89 16.08 -2.68
C GLY A 203 4.90 17.02 -1.96
N ILE A 204 4.08 16.52 -1.03
CA ILE A 204 3.12 17.34 -0.27
C ILE A 204 3.53 17.49 1.21
N ALA A 205 4.69 16.97 1.58
CA ALA A 205 5.17 16.86 2.95
C ALA A 205 5.84 18.13 3.49
N SER A 206 5.27 19.29 3.16
CA SER A 206 5.74 20.61 3.60
C SER A 206 4.54 21.53 3.82
N PRO A 207 4.61 22.52 4.73
CA PRO A 207 3.59 23.57 4.84
C PRO A 207 3.66 24.59 3.70
N GLU A 208 4.74 24.60 2.92
CA GLU A 208 4.90 25.48 1.76
C GLU A 208 4.10 24.95 0.56
N ALA A 209 3.50 25.85 -0.24
CA ALA A 209 2.79 25.51 -1.47
C ALA A 209 3.77 25.20 -2.63
N LYS A 210 4.55 24.13 -2.48
CA LYS A 210 5.54 23.65 -3.45
C LYS A 210 5.61 22.12 -3.43
N CYS A 211 6.27 21.55 -4.44
CA CYS A 211 6.68 20.14 -4.38
C CYS A 211 7.85 19.99 -3.39
N ALA A 212 7.64 19.28 -2.29
CA ALA A 212 8.68 18.97 -1.32
C ALA A 212 9.61 17.84 -1.80
N THR A 213 10.77 17.73 -1.16
CA THR A 213 11.91 16.89 -1.61
C THR A 213 12.20 15.71 -0.67
N TYR A 214 12.92 14.70 -1.17
CA TYR A 214 13.36 13.56 -0.35
C TYR A 214 14.19 14.02 0.88
N PRO A 215 15.15 14.96 0.79
CA PRO A 215 15.86 15.45 1.96
C PRO A 215 14.97 16.20 2.96
N GLU A 216 13.99 16.97 2.49
CA GLU A 216 13.02 17.64 3.38
C GLU A 216 12.17 16.61 4.12
N PHE A 217 11.68 15.57 3.45
CA PHE A 217 10.93 14.47 4.08
C PHE A 217 11.80 13.74 5.13
N THR A 218 13.04 13.41 4.76
CA THR A 218 14.01 12.74 5.63
C THR A 218 14.23 13.54 6.91
N LYS A 219 14.43 14.84 6.79
CA LYS A 219 14.74 15.73 7.92
C LYS A 219 13.52 16.03 8.78
N ASN A 220 12.36 16.28 8.17
CA ASN A 220 11.23 16.92 8.85
C ASN A 220 10.07 15.97 9.18
N ILE A 221 9.97 14.83 8.48
CA ILE A 221 8.83 13.91 8.59
C ILE A 221 9.21 12.62 9.31
N LEU A 222 10.36 12.01 8.97
CA LEU A 222 10.80 10.78 9.66
C LEU A 222 10.84 10.92 11.20
N PRO A 223 11.34 12.04 11.77
CA PRO A 223 11.28 12.25 13.22
C PRO A 223 9.86 12.26 13.79
N ARG A 224 8.88 12.80 13.05
CA ARG A 224 7.48 12.83 13.49
C ARG A 224 6.84 11.46 13.45
N VAL A 225 7.08 10.70 12.37
CA VAL A 225 6.61 9.31 12.25
C VAL A 225 7.12 8.48 13.43
N LYS A 226 8.39 8.68 13.80
CA LYS A 226 8.99 8.01 14.94
C LYS A 226 8.39 8.46 16.28
N ASP A 227 8.22 9.77 16.50
CA ASP A 227 7.64 10.31 17.74
C ASP A 227 6.21 9.80 17.98
N LEU A 228 5.41 9.74 16.92
CA LEU A 228 4.05 9.22 16.96
C LEU A 228 3.99 7.72 17.28
N GLY A 229 5.07 6.96 17.10
CA GLY A 229 5.10 5.52 17.40
C GLY A 229 4.74 4.60 16.22
N TYR A 230 4.62 5.14 15.00
CA TYR A 230 4.53 4.34 13.78
C TYR A 230 5.85 3.59 13.56
N ASN A 231 5.76 2.40 12.96
CA ASN A 231 6.91 1.54 12.69
C ASN A 231 7.07 1.20 11.20
N ALA A 232 6.15 1.65 10.37
CA ALA A 232 6.19 1.48 8.93
C ALA A 232 5.79 2.78 8.23
N ILE A 233 6.38 3.05 7.07
CA ILE A 233 5.95 4.11 6.14
C ILE A 233 5.48 3.42 4.87
N GLN A 234 4.27 3.76 4.40
CA GLN A 234 3.84 3.42 3.04
C GLN A 234 4.15 4.63 2.15
N LEU A 235 5.10 4.48 1.23
CA LEU A 235 5.63 5.58 0.44
C LEU A 235 5.01 5.57 -0.97
N MET A 236 4.09 6.51 -1.18
CA MET A 236 3.33 6.67 -2.42
C MET A 236 4.11 7.46 -3.48
N ALA A 237 3.70 7.31 -4.74
CA ALA A 237 4.13 8.14 -5.86
C ALA A 237 5.65 8.17 -6.13
N ILE A 238 6.36 7.08 -5.82
CA ILE A 238 7.81 6.99 -6.04
C ILE A 238 8.17 6.59 -7.47
N MET A 239 7.44 5.64 -8.06
CA MET A 239 7.61 5.31 -9.48
C MET A 239 7.26 6.53 -10.33
N GLU A 240 8.10 6.84 -11.31
CA GLU A 240 8.00 8.10 -12.06
C GLU A 240 6.68 8.20 -12.86
N HIS A 241 6.02 9.34 -12.72
CA HIS A 241 4.69 9.62 -13.25
C HIS A 241 4.62 11.10 -13.70
N PRO A 242 4.32 11.42 -14.97
CA PRO A 242 4.39 12.79 -15.49
C PRO A 242 3.20 13.64 -15.03
N TYR A 243 2.05 13.03 -14.79
CA TYR A 243 0.87 13.75 -14.29
C TYR A 243 0.88 13.76 -12.76
N TYR A 244 1.35 14.86 -12.15
CA TYR A 244 1.50 14.95 -10.70
C TYR A 244 0.17 14.76 -9.94
N ALA A 245 -0.94 15.24 -10.50
CA ALA A 245 -2.27 15.04 -9.95
C ALA A 245 -2.84 13.62 -10.14
N SER A 246 -2.10 12.69 -10.77
CA SER A 246 -2.41 11.26 -10.70
C SER A 246 -2.07 10.64 -9.35
N PHE A 247 -1.39 11.40 -8.48
CA PHE A 247 -0.95 10.96 -7.17
C PHE A 247 -0.02 9.74 -7.17
N GLY A 248 0.66 9.50 -8.30
CA GLY A 248 1.54 8.35 -8.50
C GLY A 248 0.94 7.23 -9.34
N TYR A 249 -0.37 7.22 -9.57
CA TYR A 249 -1.04 6.10 -10.23
C TYR A 249 -0.81 6.02 -11.75
N GLN A 250 -0.45 7.14 -12.41
CA GLN A 250 -0.16 7.14 -13.85
C GLN A 250 1.33 6.95 -14.13
N VAL A 251 1.85 5.76 -13.81
CA VAL A 251 3.28 5.43 -13.97
C VAL A 251 3.70 5.38 -15.43
N THR A 252 4.91 5.89 -15.70
CA THR A 252 5.53 5.91 -17.04
C THR A 252 6.88 5.22 -17.09
N ASN A 253 7.76 5.49 -16.13
CA ASN A 253 9.12 4.96 -16.10
C ASN A 253 9.28 4.13 -14.82
N PHE A 254 9.02 2.83 -14.94
CA PHE A 254 8.82 1.93 -13.80
C PHE A 254 10.06 1.75 -12.92
N PHE A 255 11.26 1.92 -13.48
CA PHE A 255 12.53 1.81 -12.78
C PHE A 255 13.10 3.17 -12.32
N ALA A 256 12.40 4.27 -12.61
CA ALA A 256 12.84 5.61 -12.24
C ALA A 256 12.17 6.06 -10.93
N ALA A 257 12.99 6.52 -9.98
CA ALA A 257 12.52 7.30 -8.85
C ALA A 257 12.10 8.69 -9.34
N SER A 258 10.91 9.14 -8.92
CA SER A 258 10.30 10.40 -9.35
C SER A 258 11.26 11.58 -9.14
N SER A 259 11.67 12.20 -10.24
CA SER A 259 12.68 13.27 -10.22
C SER A 259 12.20 14.55 -9.56
N ARG A 260 10.89 14.71 -9.36
CA ARG A 260 10.30 15.87 -8.70
C ARG A 260 10.80 16.06 -7.28
N PHE A 261 11.14 14.97 -6.60
CA PHE A 261 11.50 15.00 -5.19
C PHE A 261 13.02 15.01 -4.98
N GLY A 262 13.80 14.68 -6.01
CA GLY A 262 15.26 14.63 -5.94
C GLY A 262 15.86 13.53 -6.80
N THR A 263 17.10 13.20 -6.49
CA THR A 263 17.90 12.17 -7.15
C THR A 263 17.64 10.78 -6.56
N PRO A 264 17.95 9.68 -7.28
CA PRO A 264 17.90 8.32 -6.75
C PRO A 264 18.66 8.15 -5.42
N GLU A 265 19.83 8.76 -5.28
CA GLU A 265 20.66 8.64 -4.07
C GLU A 265 20.02 9.34 -2.86
N GLN A 266 19.21 10.38 -3.07
CA GLN A 266 18.47 11.02 -1.99
C GLN A 266 17.28 10.17 -1.52
N LEU A 267 16.69 9.35 -2.39
CA LEU A 267 15.71 8.33 -1.98
C LEU A 267 16.40 7.19 -1.21
N GLU A 268 17.58 6.75 -1.66
CA GLU A 268 18.39 5.76 -0.91
C GLU A 268 18.71 6.27 0.51
N GLU A 269 19.07 7.55 0.64
CA GLU A 269 19.30 8.16 1.95
C GLU A 269 18.03 8.24 2.82
N LEU A 270 16.88 8.54 2.23
CA LEU A 270 15.60 8.56 2.94
C LEU A 270 15.30 7.19 3.56
N VAL A 271 15.37 6.13 2.74
CA VAL A 271 15.08 4.75 3.20
C VAL A 271 16.10 4.30 4.24
N ASP A 272 17.39 4.54 4.01
CA ASP A 272 18.46 4.19 4.97
C ASP A 272 18.32 4.96 6.30
N THR A 273 17.89 6.22 6.26
CA THR A 273 17.64 7.01 7.47
C THR A 273 16.43 6.47 8.24
N ALA A 274 15.34 6.11 7.55
CA ALA A 274 14.19 5.46 8.18
C ALA A 274 14.57 4.14 8.86
N HIS A 275 15.43 3.33 8.21
CA HIS A 275 16.00 2.11 8.79
C HIS A 275 16.81 2.41 10.05
N GLY A 276 17.64 3.46 10.05
CA GLY A 276 18.36 3.93 11.23
C GLY A 276 17.46 4.32 12.41
N MET A 277 16.20 4.67 12.13
CA MET A 277 15.16 4.96 13.13
C MET A 277 14.31 3.74 13.50
N GLY A 278 14.60 2.56 12.94
CA GLY A 278 13.85 1.33 13.17
C GLY A 278 12.47 1.31 12.50
N ILE A 279 12.30 2.05 11.41
CA ILE A 279 11.06 2.16 10.63
C ILE A 279 11.26 1.38 9.32
N VAL A 280 10.35 0.45 9.03
CA VAL A 280 10.33 -0.22 7.71
C VAL A 280 9.68 0.69 6.67
N VAL A 281 10.12 0.63 5.42
CA VAL A 281 9.59 1.45 4.34
C VAL A 281 9.02 0.53 3.26
N LEU A 282 7.72 0.68 3.00
CA LEU A 282 6.99 -0.02 1.95
C LEU A 282 6.81 0.92 0.75
N LEU A 283 6.85 0.36 -0.45
CA LEU A 283 6.65 1.10 -1.70
C LEU A 283 5.27 0.82 -2.28
N ASP A 284 4.58 1.84 -2.78
CA ASP A 284 3.45 1.65 -3.69
C ASP A 284 3.93 1.12 -5.05
N VAL A 285 3.43 -0.04 -5.42
CA VAL A 285 3.71 -0.70 -6.69
C VAL A 285 2.45 -0.68 -7.54
N VAL A 286 2.49 0.15 -8.58
CA VAL A 286 1.40 0.27 -9.56
C VAL A 286 1.70 -0.65 -10.73
N HIS A 287 1.48 -1.94 -10.55
CA HIS A 287 1.61 -2.95 -11.61
C HIS A 287 0.26 -3.34 -12.22
N SER A 288 -0.84 -2.70 -11.80
CA SER A 288 -2.19 -2.95 -12.33
C SER A 288 -2.38 -2.37 -13.73
N HIS A 289 -1.71 -1.27 -14.04
CA HIS A 289 -1.80 -0.56 -15.32
C HIS A 289 -0.57 0.31 -15.57
N ALA A 290 -0.49 0.91 -16.75
CA ALA A 290 0.48 1.95 -17.09
C ALA A 290 -0.21 3.13 -17.77
N SER A 291 0.43 4.30 -17.72
CA SER A 291 -0.06 5.48 -18.42
C SER A 291 -0.16 5.27 -19.94
N LYS A 292 -1.15 5.91 -20.58
CA LYS A 292 -1.27 5.97 -22.05
C LYS A 292 -0.24 6.90 -22.72
N ASN A 293 0.61 7.56 -21.95
CA ASN A 293 1.68 8.40 -22.47
C ASN A 293 2.63 7.63 -23.40
N VAL A 294 2.77 8.10 -24.64
CA VAL A 294 3.59 7.47 -25.69
C VAL A 294 5.02 8.03 -25.75
N LEU A 295 5.20 9.34 -25.50
CA LEU A 295 6.50 10.00 -25.67
C LEU A 295 7.45 9.71 -24.50
N ASP A 296 6.89 9.57 -23.30
CA ASP A 296 7.61 9.46 -22.04
C ASP A 296 7.21 8.24 -21.19
N GLY A 297 6.37 7.34 -21.73
CA GLY A 297 5.95 6.11 -21.06
C GLY A 297 6.08 4.86 -21.93
N LEU A 298 5.58 3.73 -21.40
CA LEU A 298 5.65 2.41 -22.06
C LEU A 298 4.65 2.22 -23.20
N ASN A 299 3.67 3.13 -23.38
CA ASN A 299 2.64 2.96 -24.39
C ASN A 299 3.22 3.09 -25.81
N ASN A 300 2.80 2.21 -26.73
CA ASN A 300 3.26 2.21 -28.13
C ASN A 300 4.79 2.25 -28.27
N PHE A 301 5.49 1.54 -27.37
CA PHE A 301 6.94 1.61 -27.23
C PHE A 301 7.68 1.21 -28.51
N ASP A 302 7.39 0.03 -29.07
CA ASP A 302 7.95 -0.42 -30.36
C ASP A 302 7.02 -0.13 -31.55
N GLY A 303 6.02 0.73 -31.35
CA GLY A 303 4.98 1.04 -32.33
C GLY A 303 3.83 0.02 -32.41
N THR A 304 3.82 -1.04 -31.58
CA THR A 304 2.61 -1.86 -31.34
C THR A 304 1.84 -1.30 -30.15
N ASP A 305 0.54 -1.54 -30.12
CA ASP A 305 -0.22 -1.37 -28.89
C ASP A 305 0.04 -2.48 -27.87
N HIS A 306 0.56 -3.66 -28.25
CA HIS A 306 0.53 -4.86 -27.42
C HIS A 306 1.91 -5.40 -26.97
N LEU A 307 2.98 -4.60 -27.01
CA LEU A 307 4.30 -5.05 -26.54
C LEU A 307 4.26 -5.50 -25.06
N TYR A 308 4.02 -4.56 -24.16
CA TYR A 308 3.90 -4.84 -22.72
C TYR A 308 2.45 -5.14 -22.30
N PHE A 309 1.50 -4.90 -23.20
CA PHE A 309 0.07 -4.82 -22.91
C PHE A 309 -0.73 -5.81 -23.74
N HIS A 310 -1.99 -6.03 -23.38
CA HIS A 310 -2.89 -6.71 -24.30
C HIS A 310 -3.21 -5.86 -25.54
N GLU A 311 -3.57 -6.52 -26.64
CA GLU A 311 -4.00 -5.88 -27.89
C GLU A 311 -5.44 -5.36 -27.79
N GLY A 312 -5.71 -4.24 -28.46
CA GLY A 312 -7.05 -3.69 -28.64
C GLY A 312 -7.76 -3.34 -27.33
N GLY A 313 -9.06 -3.64 -27.27
CA GLY A 313 -9.91 -3.29 -26.13
C GLY A 313 -9.48 -3.93 -24.81
N LYS A 314 -8.97 -5.17 -24.84
CA LYS A 314 -8.48 -5.88 -23.64
C LYS A 314 -7.28 -5.15 -23.00
N GLY A 315 -6.49 -4.44 -23.80
CA GLY A 315 -5.33 -3.68 -23.33
C GLY A 315 -5.64 -2.29 -22.78
N CYS A 316 -6.91 -1.93 -22.59
CA CYS A 316 -7.33 -0.59 -22.21
C CYS A 316 -8.25 -0.60 -21.00
N HIS A 317 -7.88 0.14 -19.94
CA HIS A 317 -8.76 0.38 -18.80
C HIS A 317 -9.63 1.61 -19.06
N SER A 318 -10.93 1.43 -19.24
CA SER A 318 -11.84 2.50 -19.68
C SER A 318 -12.02 3.61 -18.63
N LEU A 319 -12.15 3.25 -17.35
CA LEU A 319 -12.38 4.22 -16.28
C LEU A 319 -11.13 5.06 -15.95
N TRP A 320 -9.94 4.44 -16.06
CA TRP A 320 -8.66 5.08 -15.72
C TRP A 320 -7.93 5.65 -16.94
N ASP A 321 -8.50 5.51 -18.14
CA ASP A 321 -7.88 5.89 -19.41
C ASP A 321 -6.41 5.39 -19.53
N SER A 322 -6.19 4.11 -19.23
CA SER A 322 -4.85 3.53 -19.04
C SER A 322 -4.60 2.27 -19.88
N ARG A 323 -3.35 1.78 -19.93
CA ARG A 323 -2.96 0.52 -20.60
C ARG A 323 -2.88 -0.63 -19.59
N LEU A 324 -3.27 -1.84 -20.00
CA LEU A 324 -3.30 -3.04 -19.15
C LEU A 324 -2.27 -4.08 -19.59
N PHE A 325 -1.44 -4.52 -18.66
CA PHE A 325 -0.34 -5.45 -18.91
C PHE A 325 -0.81 -6.81 -19.42
N ASN A 326 0.00 -7.43 -20.28
CA ASN A 326 -0.17 -8.84 -20.64
C ASN A 326 0.67 -9.71 -19.69
N TYR A 327 0.12 -10.01 -18.51
CA TYR A 327 0.82 -10.77 -17.46
C TYR A 327 1.21 -12.20 -17.88
N GLY A 328 0.57 -12.74 -18.92
CA GLY A 328 0.89 -14.04 -19.49
C GLY A 328 2.20 -14.04 -20.31
N HIS A 329 2.72 -12.88 -20.71
CA HIS A 329 3.92 -12.78 -21.54
C HIS A 329 5.21 -12.84 -20.71
N ARG A 330 6.18 -13.67 -21.13
CA ARG A 330 7.44 -13.92 -20.39
C ARG A 330 8.25 -12.65 -20.12
N GLU A 331 8.44 -11.79 -21.11
CA GLU A 331 9.19 -10.55 -20.93
C GLU A 331 8.44 -9.50 -20.09
N VAL A 332 7.10 -9.54 -20.05
CA VAL A 332 6.32 -8.69 -19.14
C VAL A 332 6.49 -9.18 -17.69
N GLN A 333 6.45 -10.50 -17.46
CA GLN A 333 6.79 -11.08 -16.16
C GLN A 333 8.22 -10.71 -15.75
N ARG A 334 9.20 -10.79 -16.67
CA ARG A 334 10.58 -10.40 -16.40
C ARG A 334 10.66 -8.94 -15.99
N PHE A 335 10.01 -8.05 -16.74
CA PHE A 335 9.97 -6.62 -16.47
C PHE A 335 9.41 -6.33 -15.06
N LEU A 336 8.21 -6.81 -14.76
CA LEU A 336 7.52 -6.52 -13.51
C LEU A 336 8.19 -7.19 -12.29
N LEU A 337 8.61 -8.45 -12.39
CA LEU A 337 9.27 -9.13 -11.27
C LEU A 337 10.68 -8.57 -11.04
N SER A 338 11.38 -8.15 -12.09
CA SER A 338 12.65 -7.46 -11.94
C SER A 338 12.49 -6.05 -11.37
N ASN A 339 11.35 -5.40 -11.63
CA ASN A 339 11.05 -4.11 -11.04
C ASN A 339 10.93 -4.20 -9.52
N LEU A 340 10.19 -5.19 -9.01
CA LEU A 340 10.10 -5.47 -7.58
C LEU A 340 11.50 -5.65 -6.97
N ARG A 341 12.29 -6.57 -7.52
CA ARG A 341 13.65 -6.83 -7.03
C ARG A 341 14.54 -5.59 -7.09
N PHE A 342 14.46 -4.81 -8.16
CA PHE A 342 15.22 -3.57 -8.32
C PHE A 342 14.93 -2.59 -7.17
N TRP A 343 13.65 -2.37 -6.83
CA TRP A 343 13.29 -1.48 -5.73
C TRP A 343 13.82 -1.96 -4.38
N HIS A 344 13.81 -3.28 -4.13
CA HIS A 344 14.38 -3.86 -2.93
C HIS A 344 15.91 -3.72 -2.90
N GLU A 345 16.62 -4.18 -3.93
CA GLU A 345 18.08 -4.23 -3.92
C GLU A 345 18.72 -2.84 -4.01
N ARG A 346 18.18 -1.95 -4.85
CA ARG A 346 18.72 -0.60 -5.05
C ARG A 346 18.35 0.36 -3.92
N TYR A 347 17.08 0.43 -3.52
CA TYR A 347 16.64 1.43 -2.56
C TYR A 347 16.47 0.90 -1.13
N GLY A 348 16.29 -0.42 -0.97
CA GLY A 348 16.22 -1.04 0.35
C GLY A 348 14.79 -1.12 0.91
N PHE A 349 13.77 -0.98 0.07
CA PHE A 349 12.38 -1.14 0.49
C PHE A 349 12.15 -2.51 1.15
N ASP A 350 11.38 -2.52 2.23
CA ASP A 350 11.09 -3.67 3.07
C ASP A 350 9.82 -4.42 2.63
N GLY A 351 9.21 -4.00 1.53
CA GLY A 351 7.95 -4.55 1.06
C GLY A 351 7.16 -3.58 0.19
N TYR A 352 5.93 -3.96 -0.12
CA TYR A 352 5.12 -3.28 -1.11
C TYR A 352 3.64 -3.26 -0.74
N ARG A 353 2.95 -2.19 -1.14
CA ARG A 353 1.52 -2.23 -1.43
C ARG A 353 1.34 -2.38 -2.93
N PHE A 354 0.58 -3.38 -3.36
CA PHE A 354 0.17 -3.53 -4.75
C PHE A 354 -1.16 -2.81 -4.94
N ASP A 355 -1.16 -1.78 -5.78
CA ASP A 355 -2.33 -0.94 -6.02
C ASP A 355 -3.18 -1.44 -7.18
N GLY A 356 -4.50 -1.35 -7.02
CA GLY A 356 -5.47 -1.80 -8.02
C GLY A 356 -5.51 -3.32 -8.22
N VAL A 357 -5.29 -4.12 -7.17
CA VAL A 357 -5.30 -5.60 -7.25
C VAL A 357 -6.66 -6.12 -7.71
N THR A 358 -7.76 -5.48 -7.32
CA THR A 358 -9.09 -5.80 -7.89
C THR A 358 -9.09 -5.63 -9.42
N SER A 359 -8.53 -4.54 -9.96
CA SER A 359 -8.47 -4.35 -11.42
C SER A 359 -7.66 -5.44 -12.12
N MET A 360 -6.62 -5.96 -11.46
CA MET A 360 -5.80 -7.05 -11.97
C MET A 360 -6.54 -8.39 -12.01
N MET A 361 -7.23 -8.76 -10.94
CA MET A 361 -7.74 -10.13 -10.77
C MET A 361 -9.01 -10.42 -11.60
N TYR A 362 -9.75 -9.38 -12.01
CA TYR A 362 -10.99 -9.55 -12.76
C TYR A 362 -10.92 -8.91 -14.13
N VAL A 363 -11.46 -9.60 -15.14
CA VAL A 363 -11.55 -9.10 -16.53
C VAL A 363 -12.46 -7.86 -16.62
N HIS A 364 -13.45 -7.73 -15.72
CA HIS A 364 -14.29 -6.53 -15.62
C HIS A 364 -13.68 -5.45 -14.71
N HIS A 365 -12.52 -5.71 -14.09
CA HIS A 365 -11.77 -4.78 -13.26
C HIS A 365 -12.52 -4.23 -12.03
N GLY A 366 -13.61 -4.88 -11.60
CA GLY A 366 -14.54 -4.36 -10.59
C GLY A 366 -15.43 -3.20 -11.06
N ILE A 367 -15.33 -2.78 -12.33
CA ILE A 367 -16.13 -1.66 -12.87
C ILE A 367 -17.59 -2.07 -12.96
N GLY A 368 -18.48 -1.29 -12.35
CA GLY A 368 -19.92 -1.52 -12.37
C GLY A 368 -20.35 -2.88 -11.79
N THR A 369 -19.48 -3.51 -11.00
CA THR A 369 -19.68 -4.85 -10.45
C THR A 369 -19.65 -4.77 -8.92
N GLY A 370 -20.69 -5.30 -8.28
CA GLY A 370 -20.73 -5.46 -6.82
C GLY A 370 -20.26 -6.86 -6.42
N PHE A 371 -19.57 -6.95 -5.29
CA PHE A 371 -19.17 -8.24 -4.69
C PHE A 371 -20.08 -8.53 -3.51
N GLY A 372 -20.98 -9.51 -3.66
CA GLY A 372 -21.97 -9.84 -2.62
C GLY A 372 -21.45 -10.77 -1.52
N GLY A 373 -20.18 -11.19 -1.63
CA GLY A 373 -19.59 -12.23 -0.76
C GLY A 373 -19.89 -13.65 -1.22
N GLY A 374 -20.66 -13.84 -2.30
CA GLY A 374 -20.91 -15.14 -2.91
C GLY A 374 -19.66 -15.66 -3.61
N TYR A 375 -19.29 -16.92 -3.38
CA TYR A 375 -18.01 -17.42 -3.91
C TYR A 375 -17.92 -17.49 -5.44
N PRO A 376 -19.01 -17.74 -6.19
CA PRO A 376 -18.97 -17.65 -7.65
C PRO A 376 -18.50 -16.30 -8.20
N ASP A 377 -18.54 -15.21 -7.43
CA ASP A 377 -18.03 -13.90 -7.86
C ASP A 377 -16.48 -13.88 -7.96
N TYR A 378 -15.79 -14.78 -7.26
CA TYR A 378 -14.32 -14.85 -7.15
C TYR A 378 -13.68 -15.95 -8.00
N PHE A 379 -14.50 -16.71 -8.73
CA PHE A 379 -14.14 -17.93 -9.42
C PHE A 379 -14.81 -17.99 -10.81
N GLY A 380 -14.29 -18.82 -11.70
CA GLY A 380 -14.81 -18.96 -13.07
C GLY A 380 -14.25 -17.97 -14.10
N GLY A 381 -15.02 -17.75 -15.17
CA GLY A 381 -14.52 -17.15 -16.43
C GLY A 381 -14.20 -15.66 -16.40
N ASN A 382 -14.63 -14.94 -15.37
CA ASN A 382 -14.36 -13.50 -15.22
C ASN A 382 -13.02 -13.22 -14.53
N ILE A 383 -12.29 -14.26 -14.14
CA ILE A 383 -11.03 -14.15 -13.42
C ILE A 383 -9.85 -14.14 -14.38
N ASP A 384 -8.97 -13.16 -14.21
CA ASP A 384 -7.70 -13.11 -14.93
C ASP A 384 -6.65 -14.00 -14.23
N ASN A 385 -6.57 -15.25 -14.71
CA ASN A 385 -5.62 -16.21 -14.18
C ASN A 385 -4.16 -15.89 -14.54
N ASP A 386 -3.89 -15.01 -15.51
CA ASP A 386 -2.53 -14.56 -15.84
C ASP A 386 -2.06 -13.55 -14.79
N ALA A 387 -2.94 -12.63 -14.40
CA ALA A 387 -2.69 -11.68 -13.33
C ALA A 387 -2.49 -12.39 -11.98
N ILE A 388 -3.35 -13.36 -11.64
CA ILE A 388 -3.19 -14.16 -10.41
C ILE A 388 -1.85 -14.90 -10.41
N LEU A 389 -1.47 -15.52 -11.53
CA LEU A 389 -0.17 -16.20 -11.64
C LEU A 389 0.98 -15.22 -11.40
N TYR A 390 0.92 -14.03 -11.99
CA TYR A 390 1.93 -12.99 -11.77
C TYR A 390 2.01 -12.59 -10.29
N LEU A 391 0.88 -12.38 -9.61
CA LEU A 391 0.82 -12.05 -8.19
C LEU A 391 1.39 -13.18 -7.31
N GLN A 392 1.10 -14.44 -7.64
CA GLN A 392 1.69 -15.60 -6.96
C GLN A 392 3.21 -15.66 -7.15
N LEU A 393 3.70 -15.44 -8.38
CA LEU A 393 5.14 -15.39 -8.67
C LEU A 393 5.82 -14.25 -7.92
N ALA A 394 5.20 -13.07 -7.89
CA ALA A 394 5.68 -11.88 -7.18
C ALA A 394 5.80 -12.14 -5.68
N ASN A 395 4.72 -12.60 -5.03
CA ASN A 395 4.75 -12.92 -3.60
C ASN A 395 5.73 -14.04 -3.28
N TYR A 396 5.82 -15.08 -4.12
CA TYR A 396 6.78 -16.17 -3.92
C TYR A 396 8.23 -15.67 -3.92
N ILE A 397 8.63 -14.90 -4.93
CA ILE A 397 10.03 -14.47 -5.04
C ILE A 397 10.38 -13.41 -4.02
N MET A 398 9.46 -12.49 -3.70
CA MET A 398 9.68 -11.45 -2.70
C MET A 398 9.96 -12.05 -1.31
N HIS A 399 9.14 -13.01 -0.86
CA HIS A 399 9.37 -13.71 0.41
C HIS A 399 10.58 -14.64 0.40
N LYS A 400 10.97 -15.16 -0.77
CA LYS A 400 12.19 -15.96 -0.93
C LYS A 400 13.47 -15.11 -0.87
N LEU A 401 13.44 -13.89 -1.42
CA LEU A 401 14.55 -12.94 -1.35
C LEU A 401 14.73 -12.39 0.07
N SER A 402 13.65 -12.02 0.73
CA SER A 402 13.66 -11.60 2.13
C SER A 402 12.43 -12.11 2.87
N PRO A 403 12.58 -13.05 3.81
CA PRO A 403 11.47 -13.51 4.64
C PRO A 403 10.86 -12.42 5.52
N SER A 404 11.58 -11.30 5.72
CA SER A 404 11.07 -10.15 6.47
C SER A 404 10.20 -9.22 5.63
N MET A 405 10.14 -9.44 4.32
CA MET A 405 9.36 -8.60 3.41
C MET A 405 7.87 -8.64 3.75
N VAL A 406 7.19 -7.52 3.54
CA VAL A 406 5.74 -7.40 3.71
C VAL A 406 5.07 -7.06 2.38
N THR A 407 4.06 -7.82 1.97
CA THR A 407 3.23 -7.45 0.82
C THR A 407 1.77 -7.19 1.22
N ILE A 408 1.23 -6.06 0.76
CA ILE A 408 -0.14 -5.60 1.05
C ILE A 408 -0.92 -5.50 -0.27
N ALA A 409 -2.12 -6.07 -0.32
CA ALA A 409 -3.02 -5.92 -1.46
C ALA A 409 -4.05 -4.81 -1.23
N GLU A 410 -4.14 -3.88 -2.18
CA GLU A 410 -5.30 -3.01 -2.33
C GLU A 410 -6.38 -3.74 -3.14
N ASP A 411 -7.23 -4.48 -2.43
CA ASP A 411 -8.35 -5.22 -3.01
C ASP A 411 -9.65 -4.91 -2.27
N VAL A 412 -10.59 -4.30 -3.01
CA VAL A 412 -11.94 -4.01 -2.52
C VAL A 412 -12.87 -5.23 -2.61
N SER A 413 -12.58 -6.18 -3.51
CA SER A 413 -13.47 -7.33 -3.75
C SER A 413 -13.58 -8.26 -2.56
N GLY A 414 -12.49 -8.48 -1.82
CA GLY A 414 -12.45 -9.44 -0.73
C GLY A 414 -12.24 -10.87 -1.19
N MET A 415 -11.40 -11.04 -2.22
CA MET A 415 -11.07 -12.34 -2.77
C MET A 415 -10.60 -13.33 -1.69
N PRO A 416 -11.23 -14.51 -1.54
CA PRO A 416 -10.79 -15.53 -0.61
C PRO A 416 -9.38 -16.02 -0.94
N ALA A 417 -8.60 -16.34 0.10
CA ALA A 417 -7.23 -16.84 -0.02
C ALA A 417 -6.23 -15.85 -0.65
N LEU A 418 -6.58 -14.57 -0.75
CA LEU A 418 -5.69 -13.51 -1.21
C LEU A 418 -4.48 -13.39 -0.28
N CYS A 419 -4.72 -13.44 1.04
CA CYS A 419 -3.70 -13.28 2.07
C CYS A 419 -3.26 -14.61 2.71
N ARG A 420 -3.33 -15.70 1.93
CA ARG A 420 -2.83 -17.04 2.31
C ARG A 420 -1.58 -17.36 1.50
N GLU A 421 -0.68 -18.16 2.07
CA GLU A 421 0.60 -18.47 1.42
C GLU A 421 0.41 -19.16 0.06
N VAL A 422 1.31 -18.88 -0.89
CA VAL A 422 1.28 -19.53 -2.21
C VAL A 422 1.44 -21.05 -2.08
N ALA A 423 2.24 -21.52 -1.11
CA ALA A 423 2.46 -22.94 -0.83
C ALA A 423 1.17 -23.67 -0.38
N GLU A 424 0.23 -22.95 0.24
CA GLU A 424 -1.08 -23.47 0.63
C GLU A 424 -2.12 -23.33 -0.49
N GLY A 425 -1.77 -22.73 -1.63
CA GLY A 425 -2.68 -22.46 -2.75
C GLY A 425 -3.34 -21.08 -2.75
N GLY A 426 -2.87 -20.17 -1.89
CA GLY A 426 -3.29 -18.76 -1.90
C GLY A 426 -2.55 -17.91 -2.94
N ILE A 427 -2.79 -16.59 -2.91
CA ILE A 427 -2.11 -15.62 -3.77
C ILE A 427 -0.80 -15.11 -3.14
N GLY A 428 -0.67 -15.20 -1.82
CA GLY A 428 0.59 -14.98 -1.10
C GLY A 428 0.79 -13.60 -0.49
N PHE A 429 -0.23 -12.73 -0.47
CA PHE A 429 -0.13 -11.46 0.24
C PHE A 429 -0.08 -11.68 1.75
N ASP A 430 0.57 -10.77 2.48
CA ASP A 430 0.53 -10.81 3.94
C ASP A 430 -0.72 -10.15 4.50
N TYR A 431 -1.13 -9.03 3.90
CA TYR A 431 -2.26 -8.24 4.33
C TYR A 431 -3.10 -7.78 3.15
N ARG A 432 -4.38 -7.49 3.40
CA ARG A 432 -5.22 -6.65 2.55
C ARG A 432 -5.62 -5.37 3.27
N LEU A 433 -5.99 -4.35 2.51
CA LEU A 433 -6.59 -3.13 3.05
C LEU A 433 -8.07 -3.35 3.45
N GLY A 434 -8.47 -2.83 4.61
CA GLY A 434 -9.85 -2.84 5.12
C GLY A 434 -10.70 -1.74 4.48
N MET A 435 -10.88 -1.78 3.16
CA MET A 435 -11.39 -0.66 2.35
C MET A 435 -12.86 -0.28 2.64
N ALA A 436 -13.67 -1.18 3.21
CA ALA A 436 -15.05 -0.87 3.58
C ALA A 436 -15.17 0.03 4.82
N VAL A 437 -14.13 0.09 5.67
CA VAL A 437 -14.17 0.82 6.93
C VAL A 437 -14.29 2.34 6.74
N PRO A 438 -13.49 2.99 5.87
CA PRO A 438 -13.69 4.40 5.54
C PRO A 438 -15.08 4.71 4.99
N ASP A 439 -15.59 3.90 4.05
CA ASP A 439 -16.90 4.11 3.44
C ASP A 439 -18.02 4.12 4.48
N MET A 440 -17.95 3.21 5.46
CA MET A 440 -18.87 3.18 6.59
C MET A 440 -18.81 4.50 7.38
N TRP A 441 -17.63 4.99 7.73
CA TRP A 441 -17.49 6.24 8.48
C TRP A 441 -18.00 7.45 7.72
N ILE A 442 -17.64 7.58 6.45
CA ILE A 442 -18.12 8.67 5.59
C ILE A 442 -19.64 8.63 5.48
N LYS A 443 -20.24 7.45 5.29
CA LYS A 443 -21.70 7.29 5.26
C LYS A 443 -22.36 7.74 6.56
N TYR A 444 -21.82 7.34 7.71
CA TYR A 444 -22.35 7.77 9.01
C TYR A 444 -22.23 9.29 9.21
N LEU A 445 -21.10 9.88 8.85
CA LEU A 445 -20.86 11.31 9.01
C LEU A 445 -21.67 12.17 8.05
N LYS A 446 -21.95 11.66 6.84
CA LYS A 446 -22.64 12.38 5.77
C LYS A 446 -24.16 12.25 5.82
N GLU A 447 -24.66 11.07 6.17
CA GLU A 447 -26.07 10.71 5.96
C GLU A 447 -26.86 10.50 7.26
N HIS A 448 -26.20 10.42 8.42
CA HIS A 448 -26.84 10.04 9.69
C HIS A 448 -26.51 11.04 10.81
N SER A 449 -27.49 11.34 11.68
CA SER A 449 -27.22 12.01 12.95
C SER A 449 -26.59 11.04 13.96
N ASP A 450 -25.89 11.56 14.98
CA ASP A 450 -25.21 10.73 16.01
C ASP A 450 -26.18 9.72 16.67
N GLU A 451 -27.45 10.09 16.86
CA GLU A 451 -28.47 9.22 17.47
C GLU A 451 -28.88 8.04 16.58
N GLN A 452 -28.64 8.15 15.27
CA GLN A 452 -28.94 7.10 14.27
C GLN A 452 -27.78 6.14 14.07
N TRP A 453 -26.63 6.36 14.73
CA TRP A 453 -25.49 5.47 14.62
C TRP A 453 -25.78 4.13 15.30
N GLU A 454 -25.64 3.04 14.56
CA GLU A 454 -25.90 1.68 15.03
C GLU A 454 -24.57 1.05 15.45
N MET A 455 -24.39 0.86 16.75
CA MET A 455 -23.21 0.22 17.33
C MET A 455 -23.06 -1.21 16.82
N ALA A 456 -24.19 -1.90 16.56
CA ALA A 456 -24.18 -3.22 15.97
C ALA A 456 -23.59 -3.25 14.57
N HIS A 457 -23.94 -2.27 13.72
CA HIS A 457 -23.41 -2.15 12.36
C HIS A 457 -21.93 -1.73 12.38
N ILE A 458 -21.55 -0.74 13.18
CA ILE A 458 -20.12 -0.36 13.36
C ILE A 458 -19.28 -1.54 13.82
N ALA A 459 -19.76 -2.30 14.81
CA ALA A 459 -19.08 -3.48 15.29
C ALA A 459 -18.99 -4.56 14.21
N HIS A 460 -20.05 -4.74 13.41
CA HIS A 460 -20.06 -5.67 12.29
C HIS A 460 -19.00 -5.29 11.26
N GLU A 461 -19.05 -4.09 10.68
CA GLU A 461 -18.14 -3.67 9.61
C GLU A 461 -16.66 -3.72 10.03
N LEU A 462 -16.33 -3.31 11.27
CA LEU A 462 -14.95 -3.40 11.78
C LEU A 462 -14.48 -4.85 11.99
N SER A 463 -15.39 -5.78 12.27
CA SER A 463 -15.05 -7.19 12.53
C SER A 463 -15.34 -8.15 11.38
N ASN A 464 -16.03 -7.70 10.32
CA ASN A 464 -16.46 -8.51 9.19
C ASN A 464 -15.28 -8.77 8.23
N ARG A 465 -14.37 -9.64 8.66
CA ARG A 465 -13.12 -9.94 7.99
C ARG A 465 -12.86 -11.44 8.02
N ARG A 466 -12.07 -11.91 7.06
CA ARG A 466 -11.76 -13.33 6.93
C ARG A 466 -10.82 -13.79 8.04
N TRP A 467 -11.20 -14.85 8.73
CA TRP A 467 -10.32 -15.47 9.72
C TRP A 467 -9.05 -15.99 9.07
N LYS A 468 -7.88 -15.81 9.72
CA LYS A 468 -6.54 -16.16 9.20
C LYS A 468 -6.06 -15.42 7.94
N GLU A 469 -6.72 -14.35 7.54
CA GLU A 469 -6.25 -13.41 6.52
C GLU A 469 -6.14 -12.01 7.16
N LYS A 470 -4.93 -11.47 7.26
CA LYS A 470 -4.69 -10.25 8.01
C LYS A 470 -5.17 -9.03 7.25
N THR A 471 -5.72 -8.05 7.98
CA THR A 471 -6.23 -6.80 7.41
C THR A 471 -5.56 -5.59 8.04
N ILE A 472 -5.16 -4.62 7.22
CA ILE A 472 -4.78 -3.28 7.66
C ILE A 472 -6.02 -2.41 7.74
N ALA A 473 -6.34 -1.95 8.93
CA ALA A 473 -7.48 -1.08 9.19
C ALA A 473 -7.09 0.40 9.15
N TYR A 474 -7.98 1.24 8.65
CA TYR A 474 -7.84 2.69 8.63
C TYR A 474 -9.25 3.29 8.55
N CYS A 475 -9.44 4.47 9.15
CA CYS A 475 -10.76 5.11 9.20
C CYS A 475 -10.99 6.09 8.06
N GLU A 476 -9.91 6.60 7.45
CA GLU A 476 -9.91 7.45 6.27
C GLU A 476 -8.56 7.27 5.57
N SER A 477 -8.54 7.47 4.25
CA SER A 477 -7.35 7.28 3.41
C SER A 477 -6.98 8.55 2.67
N HIS A 478 -5.98 8.41 1.80
CA HIS A 478 -5.61 9.43 0.85
C HIS A 478 -6.75 9.78 -0.13
N ASP A 479 -7.67 8.86 -0.45
CA ASP A 479 -8.83 9.14 -1.33
C ASP A 479 -9.80 10.13 -0.70
N GLN A 480 -10.19 9.91 0.57
CA GLN A 480 -11.07 10.84 1.30
C GLN A 480 -10.39 12.18 1.60
N ALA A 481 -9.06 12.25 1.51
CA ALA A 481 -8.34 13.50 1.64
C ALA A 481 -8.39 14.34 0.34
N LEU A 482 -8.68 13.76 -0.83
CA LEU A 482 -8.69 14.47 -2.11
C LEU A 482 -9.90 15.41 -2.28
N VAL A 483 -9.75 16.39 -3.17
CA VAL A 483 -10.84 17.29 -3.58
C VAL A 483 -12.03 16.50 -4.12
N GLY A 484 -13.21 16.76 -3.57
CA GLY A 484 -14.44 16.03 -3.90
C GLY A 484 -15.00 15.21 -2.75
N ASP A 485 -14.18 14.96 -1.71
CA ASP A 485 -14.63 14.47 -0.41
C ASP A 485 -14.13 15.39 0.72
N LYS A 486 -14.35 14.99 1.98
CA LYS A 486 -13.84 15.68 3.18
C LYS A 486 -13.14 14.67 4.09
N SER A 487 -12.07 15.13 4.77
CA SER A 487 -11.50 14.38 5.90
C SER A 487 -12.53 14.18 7.01
N ILE A 488 -12.34 13.18 7.87
CA ILE A 488 -13.20 12.97 9.06
C ILE A 488 -13.24 14.23 9.92
N ALA A 489 -12.09 14.88 10.12
CA ALA A 489 -12.03 16.15 10.86
C ALA A 489 -12.93 17.22 10.23
N PHE A 490 -12.89 17.37 8.91
CA PHE A 490 -13.68 18.38 8.21
C PHE A 490 -15.17 18.00 8.08
N TRP A 491 -15.52 16.71 8.04
CA TRP A 491 -16.90 16.24 8.22
C TRP A 491 -17.45 16.57 9.61
N LEU A 492 -16.62 16.47 10.63
CA LEU A 492 -17.03 16.66 12.03
C LEU A 492 -17.14 18.14 12.43
N MET A 493 -16.26 19.00 11.92
CA MET A 493 -16.07 20.37 12.41
C MET A 493 -16.26 21.46 11.34
N ASP A 494 -16.18 21.10 10.05
CA ASP A 494 -16.36 21.98 8.89
C ASP A 494 -15.65 23.34 9.09
N LYS A 495 -16.30 24.45 8.73
CA LYS A 495 -15.74 25.80 8.80
C LYS A 495 -15.39 26.29 10.21
N GLU A 496 -15.91 25.67 11.27
CA GLU A 496 -15.52 26.05 12.64
C GLU A 496 -14.06 25.71 12.93
N MET A 497 -13.44 24.79 12.16
CA MET A 497 -12.00 24.52 12.24
C MET A 497 -11.15 25.77 12.02
N TYR A 498 -11.62 26.73 11.21
CA TYR A 498 -10.86 27.94 10.88
C TYR A 498 -10.93 29.02 11.96
N THR A 499 -11.93 28.97 12.85
CA THR A 499 -12.21 30.06 13.81
C THR A 499 -12.16 29.62 15.26
N HIS A 500 -12.40 28.33 15.55
CA HIS A 500 -12.51 27.78 16.91
C HIS A 500 -11.50 26.67 17.19
N MET A 501 -10.42 26.57 16.42
CA MET A 501 -9.31 25.67 16.77
C MET A 501 -8.27 26.31 17.68
N SER A 502 -8.45 27.58 18.09
CA SER A 502 -7.60 28.18 19.13
C SER A 502 -8.05 27.77 20.53
N VAL A 503 -7.11 27.45 21.42
CA VAL A 503 -7.40 27.23 22.84
C VAL A 503 -7.90 28.50 23.55
N MET A 504 -7.70 29.68 22.95
CA MET A 504 -8.13 30.98 23.47
C MET A 504 -9.56 31.34 23.08
N THR A 505 -10.11 30.69 22.06
CA THR A 505 -11.53 30.82 21.68
C THR A 505 -12.40 29.87 22.48
N GLU A 506 -13.70 30.14 22.54
CA GLU A 506 -14.63 29.20 23.19
C GLU A 506 -14.53 27.81 22.57
N LEU A 507 -14.72 26.77 23.39
CA LEU A 507 -14.85 25.40 22.92
C LEU A 507 -16.32 25.19 22.56
N THR A 508 -16.67 25.41 21.29
CA THR A 508 -18.04 25.24 20.82
C THR A 508 -18.45 23.76 20.92
N PRO A 509 -19.76 23.44 21.05
CA PRO A 509 -20.22 22.06 21.02
C PRO A 509 -19.84 21.29 19.74
N VAL A 510 -19.63 21.99 18.62
CA VAL A 510 -19.19 21.41 17.34
C VAL A 510 -17.73 20.98 17.41
N ILE A 511 -16.84 21.86 17.89
CA ILE A 511 -15.42 21.52 18.06
C ILE A 511 -15.24 20.46 19.13
N ASP A 512 -15.95 20.53 20.25
CA ASP A 512 -15.92 19.51 21.30
C ASP A 512 -16.34 18.13 20.76
N ARG A 513 -17.48 18.07 20.06
CA ARG A 513 -17.94 16.87 19.34
C ARG A 513 -16.87 16.35 18.38
N GLY A 514 -16.28 17.23 17.57
CA GLY A 514 -15.33 16.86 16.55
C GLY A 514 -14.03 16.30 17.11
N LEU A 515 -13.47 16.94 18.14
CA LEU A 515 -12.27 16.44 18.82
C LEU A 515 -12.55 15.06 19.44
N ALA A 516 -13.68 14.89 20.13
CA ALA A 516 -14.05 13.64 20.77
C ALA A 516 -14.26 12.50 19.75
N LEU A 517 -15.11 12.71 18.74
CA LEU A 517 -15.42 11.67 17.76
C LEU A 517 -14.23 11.32 16.86
N HIS A 518 -13.37 12.28 16.51
CA HIS A 518 -12.15 12.01 15.75
C HIS A 518 -11.24 11.02 16.48
N LYS A 519 -11.02 11.22 17.79
CA LYS A 519 -10.26 10.29 18.64
C LYS A 519 -10.93 8.92 18.73
N MET A 520 -12.24 8.90 18.98
CA MET A 520 -12.99 7.65 19.16
C MET A 520 -13.04 6.79 17.90
N ILE A 521 -13.30 7.39 16.74
CA ILE A 521 -13.34 6.71 15.44
C ILE A 521 -11.98 6.05 15.15
N ARG A 522 -10.88 6.78 15.35
CA ARG A 522 -9.53 6.26 15.13
C ARG A 522 -9.20 5.12 16.09
N LEU A 523 -9.51 5.30 17.37
CA LEU A 523 -9.25 4.29 18.40
C LEU A 523 -10.07 3.02 18.20
N VAL A 524 -11.37 3.11 17.87
CA VAL A 524 -12.20 1.93 17.64
C VAL A 524 -11.77 1.20 16.37
N THR A 525 -11.40 1.93 15.32
CA THR A 525 -10.88 1.33 14.09
C THR A 525 -9.56 0.60 14.34
N MET A 526 -8.62 1.19 15.08
CA MET A 526 -7.38 0.49 15.44
C MET A 526 -7.62 -0.70 16.37
N GLY A 527 -8.50 -0.54 17.36
CA GLY A 527 -8.80 -1.55 18.37
C GLY A 527 -9.55 -2.78 17.84
N LEU A 528 -10.44 -2.60 16.86
CA LEU A 528 -11.37 -3.65 16.39
C LEU A 528 -11.22 -4.01 14.90
N GLY A 529 -10.64 -3.12 14.10
CA GLY A 529 -10.73 -3.16 12.64
C GLY A 529 -9.71 -4.04 11.92
N GLY A 530 -8.60 -4.44 12.56
CA GLY A 530 -7.47 -5.01 11.83
C GLY A 530 -6.39 -5.68 12.70
N GLU A 531 -5.45 -6.36 12.02
CA GLU A 531 -4.17 -6.87 12.58
C GLU A 531 -3.00 -5.91 12.27
N GLY A 532 -3.30 -4.79 11.62
CA GLY A 532 -2.44 -3.62 11.50
C GLY A 532 -3.29 -2.35 11.32
N TYR A 533 -2.65 -1.20 11.43
CA TYR A 533 -3.29 0.11 11.34
C TYR A 533 -2.56 0.99 10.33
N LEU A 534 -3.31 1.80 9.59
CA LEU A 534 -2.79 2.79 8.65
C LEU A 534 -3.37 4.17 8.93
N ASN A 535 -2.53 5.19 8.77
CA ASN A 535 -2.90 6.60 8.83
C ASN A 535 -2.26 7.35 7.66
N PHE A 536 -3.05 8.12 6.92
CA PHE A 536 -2.53 9.03 5.90
C PHE A 536 -2.03 10.34 6.50
N MET A 537 -0.87 10.80 6.04
CA MET A 537 -0.16 11.95 6.58
C MET A 537 -1.06 13.19 6.75
N GLY A 538 -1.10 13.75 7.96
CA GLY A 538 -1.94 14.89 8.33
C GLY A 538 -3.22 14.52 9.09
N ASN A 539 -3.82 13.36 8.78
CA ASN A 539 -5.06 12.94 9.41
C ASN A 539 -4.86 12.61 10.90
N GLU A 540 -3.61 12.36 11.33
CA GLU A 540 -3.31 12.05 12.72
C GLU A 540 -3.64 13.18 13.70
N PHE A 541 -3.62 14.42 13.22
CA PHE A 541 -3.95 15.60 13.99
C PHE A 541 -5.23 16.29 13.50
N GLY A 542 -6.00 15.64 12.63
CA GLY A 542 -7.21 16.21 12.05
C GLY A 542 -6.90 17.43 11.18
N HIS A 543 -5.99 17.29 10.21
CA HIS A 543 -5.65 18.35 9.26
C HIS A 543 -6.92 18.95 8.61
N PRO A 544 -7.05 20.30 8.57
CA PRO A 544 -8.21 20.96 7.99
C PRO A 544 -8.22 20.89 6.46
N GLU A 545 -9.22 21.50 5.82
CA GLU A 545 -9.31 21.63 4.36
C GLU A 545 -9.36 20.25 3.65
N TRP A 546 -8.75 20.16 2.47
CA TRP A 546 -8.62 18.97 1.63
C TRP A 546 -7.28 19.05 0.86
N LEU A 547 -6.92 17.96 0.20
CA LEU A 547 -5.78 17.82 -0.69
C LEU A 547 -6.23 18.04 -2.14
N ASP A 548 -5.60 18.96 -2.86
CA ASP A 548 -5.83 19.14 -4.30
C ASP A 548 -4.50 19.41 -5.00
N PHE A 549 -4.24 18.67 -6.05
CA PHE A 549 -2.99 18.76 -6.81
C PHE A 549 -3.10 19.82 -7.92
N PRO A 550 -1.98 20.41 -8.36
CA PRO A 550 -1.93 21.32 -9.50
C PRO A 550 -2.54 20.68 -10.75
N ARG A 551 -3.63 21.28 -11.25
CA ARG A 551 -4.33 20.85 -12.47
C ARG A 551 -5.01 22.02 -13.16
N ALA A 552 -5.49 21.82 -14.38
CA ALA A 552 -6.20 22.87 -15.12
C ALA A 552 -7.38 23.48 -14.33
N GLY A 553 -8.15 22.64 -13.63
CA GLY A 553 -9.32 23.06 -12.86
C GLY A 553 -9.05 23.93 -11.62
N ASN A 554 -7.79 24.10 -11.20
CA ASN A 554 -7.41 24.99 -10.10
C ASN A 554 -6.24 25.92 -10.48
N ASN A 555 -6.05 26.18 -11.78
CA ASN A 555 -4.99 27.01 -12.33
C ASN A 555 -3.57 26.56 -11.91
N SER A 556 -3.34 25.24 -11.85
CA SER A 556 -2.07 24.63 -11.43
C SER A 556 -1.61 25.09 -10.05
N SER A 557 -2.55 25.27 -9.13
CA SER A 557 -2.26 25.73 -7.78
C SER A 557 -1.64 24.61 -6.93
N PHE A 558 -0.56 24.95 -6.23
CA PHE A 558 0.02 24.11 -5.17
C PHE A 558 -0.55 24.43 -3.78
N HIS A 559 -1.53 25.35 -3.67
CA HIS A 559 -2.01 25.84 -2.38
C HIS A 559 -2.57 24.74 -1.48
N TYR A 560 -3.22 23.71 -2.05
CA TYR A 560 -3.74 22.58 -1.29
C TYR A 560 -2.86 21.33 -1.39
N ALA A 561 -1.79 21.36 -2.21
CA ALA A 561 -0.84 20.26 -2.38
C ALA A 561 0.28 20.33 -1.32
N ARG A 562 -0.12 20.41 -0.04
CA ARG A 562 0.77 20.68 1.11
C ARG A 562 0.21 20.09 2.40
N ARG A 563 1.03 20.03 3.45
CA ARG A 563 0.63 19.66 4.81
C ARG A 563 1.04 20.70 5.83
N GLN A 564 0.05 21.23 6.55
CA GLN A 564 0.19 22.32 7.51
C GLN A 564 0.72 21.83 8.87
N TYR A 565 1.90 21.21 8.89
CA TYR A 565 2.49 20.67 10.13
C TYR A 565 2.74 21.74 11.20
N ASN A 566 2.84 23.01 10.80
CA ASN A 566 2.88 24.16 11.70
C ASN A 566 1.64 24.25 12.63
N LEU A 567 0.50 23.66 12.26
CA LEU A 567 -0.71 23.67 13.10
C LEU A 567 -0.55 22.84 14.38
N VAL A 568 0.30 21.82 14.36
CA VAL A 568 0.60 20.98 15.54
C VAL A 568 1.68 21.61 16.41
N GLU A 569 2.57 22.40 15.82
CA GLU A 569 3.67 23.06 16.51
C GLU A 569 3.24 24.29 17.31
N ASP A 570 2.06 24.85 17.00
CA ASP A 570 1.50 25.98 17.72
C ASP A 570 0.69 25.52 18.95
N ASP A 571 1.24 25.79 20.14
CA ASP A 571 0.61 25.48 21.42
C ASP A 571 -0.71 26.23 21.68
N LEU A 572 -1.02 27.27 20.91
CA LEU A 572 -2.29 27.97 20.98
C LEU A 572 -3.40 27.30 20.18
N LEU A 573 -3.11 26.21 19.44
CA LEU A 573 -4.08 25.49 18.65
C LEU A 573 -4.44 24.11 19.25
N ARG A 574 -5.65 23.64 18.93
CA ARG A 574 -6.25 22.39 19.42
C ARG A 574 -5.79 21.14 18.66
N TYR A 575 -5.12 21.28 17.51
CA TYR A 575 -4.62 20.14 16.71
C TYR A 575 -3.64 19.25 17.50
N LYS A 576 -2.85 19.84 18.40
CA LYS A 576 -1.93 19.11 19.29
C LYS A 576 -2.63 18.06 20.16
N PHE A 577 -3.91 18.27 20.51
CA PHE A 577 -4.68 17.31 21.28
C PHE A 577 -4.93 16.01 20.51
N LEU A 578 -5.26 16.13 19.22
CA LEU A 578 -5.44 14.98 18.33
C LEU A 578 -4.11 14.29 18.05
N TYR A 579 -3.04 15.06 17.84
CA TYR A 579 -1.67 14.54 17.68
C TYR A 579 -1.21 13.74 18.91
N ASN A 580 -1.38 14.29 20.11
CA ASN A 580 -1.03 13.62 21.37
C ASN A 580 -1.83 12.34 21.57
N PHE A 581 -3.12 12.35 21.22
CA PHE A 581 -3.95 11.16 21.32
C PHE A 581 -3.52 10.08 20.32
N ASP A 582 -3.16 10.45 19.08
CA ASP A 582 -2.63 9.49 18.11
C ASP A 582 -1.36 8.84 18.62
N ARG A 583 -0.42 9.63 19.15
CA ARG A 583 0.80 9.11 19.78
C ARG A 583 0.47 8.12 20.90
N ALA A 584 -0.44 8.48 21.80
CA ALA A 584 -0.85 7.60 22.88
C ALA A 584 -1.48 6.28 22.37
N MET A 585 -2.27 6.37 21.30
CA MET A 585 -2.91 5.22 20.64
C MET A 585 -1.87 4.26 20.02
N GLN A 586 -0.86 4.77 19.30
CA GLN A 586 0.19 3.92 18.75
C GLN A 586 1.05 3.29 19.87
N HIS A 587 1.38 4.06 20.90
CA HIS A 587 2.15 3.57 22.05
C HIS A 587 1.38 2.55 22.90
N LEU A 588 0.05 2.58 22.87
CA LEU A 588 -0.79 1.53 23.47
C LEU A 588 -0.52 0.17 22.82
N ASP A 589 -0.45 0.08 21.48
CA ASP A 589 -0.12 -1.18 20.80
C ASP A 589 1.35 -1.56 21.01
N ILE A 590 2.28 -0.60 21.06
CA ILE A 590 3.69 -0.89 21.40
C ILE A 590 3.78 -1.59 22.77
N LYS A 591 3.02 -1.10 23.76
CA LYS A 591 3.07 -1.62 25.13
C LYS A 591 2.28 -2.92 25.30
N TYR A 592 1.12 -3.03 24.67
CA TYR A 592 0.20 -4.16 24.91
C TYR A 592 0.19 -5.22 23.80
N GLY A 593 0.54 -4.87 22.56
CA GLY A 593 0.57 -5.77 21.41
C GLY A 593 -0.80 -6.29 21.00
N PHE A 594 -1.87 -5.50 21.24
CA PHE A 594 -3.24 -6.00 21.17
C PHE A 594 -3.69 -6.35 19.74
N MET A 595 -3.08 -5.77 18.70
CA MET A 595 -3.50 -6.04 17.30
C MET A 595 -3.19 -7.47 16.83
N GLN A 596 -2.33 -8.23 17.53
CA GLN A 596 -2.10 -9.65 17.25
C GLN A 596 -3.11 -10.59 17.88
N GLU A 597 -3.91 -10.08 18.82
CA GLU A 597 -4.74 -10.90 19.69
C GLU A 597 -6.18 -10.97 19.17
N GLN A 598 -6.85 -12.08 19.46
CA GLN A 598 -8.27 -12.25 19.14
C GLN A 598 -9.12 -11.25 19.92
N GLN A 599 -10.22 -10.82 19.28
CA GLN A 599 -11.16 -9.86 19.83
C GLN A 599 -12.48 -10.54 20.24
N TRP A 600 -13.13 -10.00 21.27
CA TRP A 600 -14.45 -10.44 21.71
C TRP A 600 -15.36 -9.23 22.00
N ILE A 601 -16.43 -9.05 21.21
CA ILE A 601 -17.39 -7.96 21.41
C ILE A 601 -18.45 -8.41 22.42
N SER A 602 -18.40 -7.87 23.63
CA SER A 602 -19.35 -8.18 24.71
C SER A 602 -20.60 -7.32 24.64
N LEU A 603 -20.54 -6.09 24.13
CA LEU A 603 -21.70 -5.19 24.06
C LEU A 603 -21.68 -4.36 22.77
N LYS A 604 -22.84 -4.25 22.13
CA LYS A 604 -23.11 -3.40 20.97
C LYS A 604 -24.53 -2.84 21.12
N HIS A 605 -24.70 -1.89 22.04
CA HIS A 605 -26.01 -1.44 22.48
C HIS A 605 -26.41 -0.16 21.74
N ASP A 606 -27.34 -0.26 20.80
CA ASP A 606 -27.75 0.88 19.96
C ASP A 606 -28.51 1.96 20.73
N GLY A 607 -29.30 1.60 21.75
CA GLY A 607 -30.00 2.59 22.58
C GLY A 607 -29.02 3.50 23.35
N ASP A 608 -28.23 2.90 24.23
CA ASP A 608 -27.18 3.59 24.98
C ASP A 608 -25.98 4.07 24.17
N LYS A 609 -25.88 3.67 22.89
CA LYS A 609 -24.73 3.95 22.01
C LYS A 609 -23.39 3.48 22.60
N LEU A 610 -23.40 2.31 23.25
CA LEU A 610 -22.23 1.70 23.87
C LEU A 610 -21.69 0.53 23.04
N LEU A 611 -20.39 0.57 22.77
CA LEU A 611 -19.64 -0.53 22.16
C LEU A 611 -18.53 -0.96 23.12
N VAL A 612 -18.54 -2.23 23.52
CA VAL A 612 -17.57 -2.79 24.47
C VAL A 612 -17.02 -4.11 23.94
N PHE A 613 -15.70 -4.22 23.97
CA PHE A 613 -15.00 -5.43 23.55
C PHE A 613 -13.72 -5.66 24.36
N GLU A 614 -13.22 -6.89 24.32
CA GLU A 614 -11.93 -7.25 24.88
C GLU A 614 -10.95 -7.63 23.77
N ARG A 615 -9.73 -7.11 23.87
CA ARG A 615 -8.63 -7.46 22.95
C ARG A 615 -7.29 -7.20 23.62
N GLY A 616 -6.36 -8.13 23.52
CA GLY A 616 -5.01 -7.99 24.08
C GLY A 616 -4.94 -7.89 25.60
N GLY A 617 -5.88 -8.51 26.32
CA GLY A 617 -5.99 -8.40 27.77
C GLY A 617 -6.44 -7.03 28.27
N LEU A 618 -7.06 -6.23 27.38
CA LEU A 618 -7.62 -4.91 27.66
C LEU A 618 -9.14 -4.93 27.45
N LEU A 619 -9.86 -4.19 28.27
CA LEU A 619 -11.30 -3.93 28.15
C LEU A 619 -11.49 -2.56 27.51
N TRP A 620 -12.12 -2.53 26.34
CA TRP A 620 -12.32 -1.35 25.51
C TRP A 620 -13.77 -0.90 25.61
N ILE A 621 -14.00 0.37 25.93
CA ILE A 621 -15.32 0.90 26.26
C ILE A 621 -15.51 2.19 25.48
N PHE A 622 -16.51 2.24 24.60
CA PHE A 622 -16.83 3.41 23.79
C PHE A 622 -18.26 3.85 24.04
N ASN A 623 -18.46 5.07 24.50
CA ASN A 623 -19.76 5.72 24.60
C ASN A 623 -19.91 6.74 23.48
N PHE A 624 -20.59 6.35 22.39
CA PHE A 624 -20.91 7.21 21.25
C PHE A 624 -22.18 8.04 21.48
N HIS A 625 -22.81 7.95 22.66
CA HIS A 625 -24.02 8.72 22.92
C HIS A 625 -23.68 10.22 22.89
N PRO A 626 -24.48 11.07 22.21
CA PRO A 626 -24.19 12.50 22.10
C PRO A 626 -24.20 13.21 23.47
N ASN A 627 -25.18 12.88 24.33
CA ASN A 627 -25.41 13.60 25.59
C ASN A 627 -25.41 12.76 26.88
N ASN A 628 -25.68 11.45 26.83
CA ASN A 628 -25.82 10.63 28.03
C ASN A 628 -24.48 10.14 28.55
N SER A 629 -24.26 10.35 29.85
CA SER A 629 -23.15 9.79 30.61
C SER A 629 -23.69 8.75 31.58
N TYR A 630 -22.96 7.66 31.80
CA TYR A 630 -23.42 6.56 32.65
C TYR A 630 -22.50 6.38 33.84
N ALA A 631 -23.00 6.58 35.08
CA ALA A 631 -22.21 6.57 36.32
C ALA A 631 -21.79 5.17 36.78
N ASP A 632 -22.71 4.21 36.73
CA ASP A 632 -22.52 2.84 37.21
C ASP A 632 -22.94 1.84 36.12
N TYR A 633 -22.33 1.94 34.94
CA TYR A 633 -22.66 1.04 33.83
C TYR A 633 -22.01 -0.32 34.03
N LYS A 634 -22.81 -1.39 34.09
CA LYS A 634 -22.32 -2.77 34.27
C LYS A 634 -21.82 -3.36 32.96
N LEU A 635 -20.56 -3.75 32.92
CA LEU A 635 -19.88 -4.31 31.75
C LEU A 635 -19.36 -5.71 32.04
N GLY A 636 -19.52 -6.65 31.10
CA GLY A 636 -18.96 -7.99 31.20
C GLY A 636 -17.48 -7.99 30.81
N THR A 637 -16.65 -8.75 31.52
CA THR A 637 -15.22 -8.94 31.24
C THR A 637 -14.74 -10.31 31.73
N ASN A 638 -13.73 -10.88 31.08
CA ASN A 638 -13.00 -12.04 31.60
C ASN A 638 -11.66 -11.66 32.24
N ILE A 639 -11.27 -10.39 32.17
CA ILE A 639 -10.12 -9.87 32.91
C ILE A 639 -10.54 -9.81 34.38
N THR A 640 -9.67 -10.26 35.28
CA THR A 640 -9.95 -10.32 36.72
C THR A 640 -9.00 -9.43 37.51
N GLY A 641 -9.47 -8.90 38.64
CA GLY A 641 -8.70 -8.07 39.57
C GLY A 641 -9.07 -6.59 39.51
N ASN A 642 -8.07 -5.76 39.75
CA ASN A 642 -8.21 -4.30 39.86
C ASN A 642 -7.73 -3.64 38.58
N LEU A 643 -8.65 -3.34 37.66
CA LEU A 643 -8.34 -2.69 36.41
C LEU A 643 -8.05 -1.21 36.63
N LYS A 644 -7.11 -0.69 35.84
CA LYS A 644 -6.72 0.72 35.81
C LYS A 644 -7.05 1.32 34.45
N VAL A 645 -7.21 2.65 34.42
CA VAL A 645 -7.26 3.40 33.17
C VAL A 645 -5.90 3.31 32.49
N ILE A 646 -5.87 2.71 31.30
CA ILE A 646 -4.68 2.59 30.47
C ILE A 646 -4.65 3.71 29.43
N LEU A 647 -5.81 4.02 28.84
CA LEU A 647 -6.01 5.16 27.96
C LEU A 647 -7.41 5.74 28.20
N ASP A 648 -7.50 7.06 28.29
CA ASP A 648 -8.75 7.81 28.44
C ASP A 648 -8.78 8.96 27.44
N SER A 649 -9.72 8.92 26.50
CA SER A 649 -9.87 9.98 25.50
C SER A 649 -10.39 11.29 26.09
N ASP A 650 -11.02 11.28 27.26
CA ASP A 650 -11.54 12.47 27.95
C ASP A 650 -10.46 13.20 28.77
N SER A 651 -9.23 12.70 28.82
CA SER A 651 -8.12 13.42 29.46
C SER A 651 -7.89 14.81 28.84
N THR A 652 -7.53 15.78 29.68
CA THR A 652 -7.25 17.16 29.25
C THR A 652 -6.04 17.26 28.33
N GLU A 653 -5.08 16.33 28.42
CA GLU A 653 -3.94 16.21 27.50
C GLU A 653 -4.39 15.97 26.04
N TYR A 654 -5.56 15.35 25.87
CA TYR A 654 -6.16 15.05 24.59
C TYR A 654 -7.33 15.98 24.27
N GLY A 655 -7.46 17.10 24.98
CA GLY A 655 -8.53 18.08 24.77
C GLY A 655 -9.91 17.60 25.21
N GLY A 656 -9.99 16.62 26.12
CA GLY A 656 -11.23 16.25 26.79
C GLY A 656 -11.48 17.05 28.07
N HIS A 657 -12.51 16.66 28.84
CA HIS A 657 -13.02 17.41 30.00
C HIS A 657 -12.45 16.93 31.35
N GLY A 658 -11.65 15.87 31.37
CA GLY A 658 -11.00 15.34 32.56
C GLY A 658 -11.97 14.77 33.60
N ARG A 659 -13.07 14.15 33.16
CA ARG A 659 -14.15 13.69 34.07
C ARG A 659 -13.86 12.33 34.69
N VAL A 660 -12.96 11.55 34.11
CA VAL A 660 -12.56 10.23 34.63
C VAL A 660 -11.30 10.38 35.48
N ASP A 661 -11.31 9.83 36.70
CA ASP A 661 -10.13 9.85 37.57
C ASP A 661 -9.04 8.92 37.01
N PRO A 662 -7.86 9.44 36.59
CA PRO A 662 -6.77 8.62 36.07
C PRO A 662 -6.21 7.62 37.11
N LYS A 663 -6.45 7.85 38.40
CA LYS A 663 -6.06 6.93 39.50
C LYS A 663 -7.18 5.94 39.85
N GLY A 664 -8.32 6.03 39.18
CA GLY A 664 -9.48 5.18 39.36
C GLY A 664 -9.13 3.69 39.34
N THR A 665 -9.83 2.92 40.17
CA THR A 665 -9.68 1.46 40.25
C THR A 665 -11.01 0.82 40.00
N TYR A 666 -11.08 -0.03 38.99
CA TYR A 666 -12.30 -0.73 38.60
C TYR A 666 -12.16 -2.20 38.99
N THR A 667 -12.83 -2.58 40.08
CA THR A 667 -12.71 -3.93 40.65
C THR A 667 -13.72 -4.86 39.99
N THR A 668 -13.22 -5.93 39.38
CA THR A 668 -14.05 -6.93 38.72
C THR A 668 -14.68 -7.86 39.75
N GLN A 669 -15.95 -8.24 39.54
CA GLN A 669 -16.71 -9.11 40.43
C GLN A 669 -17.11 -10.39 39.69
N LYS A 670 -17.17 -11.51 40.40
CA LYS A 670 -17.65 -12.78 39.85
C LYS A 670 -19.18 -12.77 39.73
N ASP A 671 -19.64 -12.06 38.72
CA ASP A 671 -21.04 -11.81 38.41
C ASP A 671 -21.19 -11.77 36.88
N PRO A 672 -21.56 -12.91 36.25
CA PRO A 672 -21.59 -13.06 34.81
C PRO A 672 -22.52 -12.05 34.13
N TRP A 673 -22.04 -11.44 33.04
CA TRP A 673 -22.78 -10.42 32.29
C TRP A 673 -22.37 -10.44 30.81
N ASN A 674 -23.34 -10.31 29.90
CA ASN A 674 -23.13 -10.25 28.45
C ASN A 674 -22.15 -11.31 27.89
N GLY A 675 -22.30 -12.55 28.34
CA GLY A 675 -21.49 -13.68 27.87
C GLY A 675 -20.05 -13.71 28.39
N ARG A 676 -19.73 -12.95 29.45
CA ARG A 676 -18.46 -12.98 30.18
C ARG A 676 -18.66 -13.48 31.61
N GLU A 677 -17.61 -14.02 32.22
CA GLU A 677 -17.67 -14.67 33.53
C GLU A 677 -17.66 -13.68 34.70
N HIS A 678 -17.09 -12.49 34.50
CA HIS A 678 -17.01 -11.44 35.50
C HIS A 678 -17.67 -10.16 34.95
N SER A 679 -17.89 -9.19 35.84
CA SER A 679 -18.35 -7.86 35.45
C SER A 679 -17.67 -6.76 36.25
N VAL A 680 -17.77 -5.54 35.74
CA VAL A 680 -17.21 -4.34 36.35
C VAL A 680 -18.17 -3.17 36.13
N PHE A 681 -18.26 -2.27 37.12
CA PHE A 681 -19.03 -1.04 37.01
C PHE A 681 -18.10 0.11 36.64
N VAL A 682 -18.50 0.92 35.67
CA VAL A 682 -17.70 2.05 35.17
C VAL A 682 -18.53 3.32 35.09
N TYR A 683 -17.88 4.45 35.38
CA TYR A 683 -18.32 5.75 34.90
C TYR A 683 -17.78 5.97 33.49
N ILE A 684 -18.68 6.20 32.53
CA ILE A 684 -18.31 6.49 31.14
C ILE A 684 -19.08 7.74 30.63
N PRO A 685 -18.42 8.90 30.49
CA PRO A 685 -19.04 10.12 29.97
C PRO A 685 -19.50 9.96 28.51
N CYS A 686 -20.40 10.84 28.05
CA CYS A 686 -20.76 10.93 26.64
C CYS A 686 -19.52 11.21 25.76
N ARG A 687 -19.52 10.69 24.53
CA ARG A 687 -18.44 10.82 23.54
C ARG A 687 -17.04 10.56 24.13
N THR A 688 -16.90 9.45 24.85
CA THR A 688 -15.64 9.06 25.50
C THR A 688 -15.29 7.61 25.18
N ALA A 689 -14.00 7.34 25.02
CA ALA A 689 -13.43 6.01 24.96
C ALA A 689 -12.47 5.78 26.15
N LEU A 690 -12.66 4.66 26.84
CA LEU A 690 -11.78 4.17 27.90
C LEU A 690 -11.19 2.82 27.51
N VAL A 691 -9.90 2.64 27.78
CA VAL A 691 -9.23 1.36 27.72
C VAL A 691 -8.77 1.02 29.13
N LEU A 692 -9.30 -0.06 29.68
CA LEU A 692 -8.98 -0.54 31.03
C LEU A 692 -8.14 -1.82 30.96
N GLY A 693 -7.27 -2.03 31.93
CA GLY A 693 -6.44 -3.23 31.99
C GLY A 693 -5.58 -3.30 33.24
N ILE A 694 -4.81 -4.38 33.35
CA ILE A 694 -3.76 -4.50 34.37
C ILE A 694 -2.51 -3.83 33.80
N PRO A 695 -1.93 -2.81 34.48
CA PRO A 695 -0.74 -2.14 33.99
C PRO A 695 0.43 -3.12 33.76
N LYS A 696 1.01 -3.11 32.56
CA LYS A 696 2.28 -3.80 32.24
C LYS A 696 3.49 -2.99 32.68
#